data_AF-A0A2A4IVP7-F1
#
_entry.id   AF-A0A2A4IVP7-F1
#
_cell.length_a   1.000
_cell.length_b   1.000
_cell.length_c   1.000
_cell.angle_alpha   90.00
_cell.angle_beta   90.00
_cell.angle_gamma   90.00
#
_symmetry.space_group_name_H-M   'P 1'
#
loop_
_entity.id
_entity.type
_entity.pdbx_description
1 polymer ?
#
loop_
_entity_poly.entity_id
_entity_poly.type
_entity_poly.pdbx_seq_one_letter_code
_entity_poly.pdbx_strand_id
1 'polypeptide(L)'
;MMSRDRINKAYVRVDKTAYKRHAYSGQRRSWKQVRAGLRRIYGEEYLSRRKAWRSGETKEPVNEENVLNNSEITQNKLRTYARVKPKIRIEATYSAPSTSTAAAEPVVEPLEINWPEADPEIETFQLTMENVPNECLSGISGYRIVDLRHVIQWAFLMERHRNECECSQIEFVREQPDGFRSQLIFKCSMCDKTWKHCTESSDKINTAFVWATVTSGSYYTQAAHITSLMDIPTMSPRKFHCIEKKLGRVWFEHLTEEIKTAGEQERSIAIQKGDLSSDGVPFVTVYVDGGWLKRSYGHNFDSPSGMACIIGKETKKCLYLGVRNKYCYTCQFYERRNMDKKEHNCCKNFTGPSTAMESEIIVEGFQKSIEQHQLRYLSFIGDGDSSVFASLKEKVSYGNKIKKIECKNHVIKNYTSALYKILANTKLPLYGRNILKPKLIKLTLVARKIIMHSQSSAMAADLRNGPLHVFGVHENCKDYYCNVKTSANESEKKDENLVDSLKNTAPEVWALIYAANEKIALKAGRLSNETTNVAENFMSVINKFNCGKRISLGRGGSYQRRVHVAGLSLASGHKWHETAWKKQTKQSPGTHFKKYIKQKQQSRIRQQSSTRKRLFAPREKTHPDKHYGPEACDPIDIDEALLRIQCEERLAEFQKSPEDIALIEMSTVGQHENDLYTAHRCDRLTASQFGMVCKRRTTTPCHNHVKDILYKKNICTNDMLYGQQHEIVAKTMFMQQYNKIVRPAGLFIDEEFGCLAGSPDGIIENERAVVEIKCFPSLARKNQSIEAAALEKKNFALKLDNNVLVMNKKHDYYYQVQGQMRVTKMEKCYFVCFISVTEPLTVIEVGRDDEFICNMMPKLLTFYKNCILPEIILRRVQKNSKCIDLKVINDPSTSYK
;
A
#
# COMPACT_ATOMS: atom_id res chain seq x y z
N MET A 1 0.29 29.48 62.74
CA MET A 1 1.62 29.08 63.23
C MET A 1 2.12 27.91 62.42
N MET A 2 3.30 28.06 61.82
CA MET A 2 4.33 27.06 61.45
C MET A 2 3.93 25.69 60.86
N SER A 3 4.63 25.04 59.92
CA SER A 3 5.72 25.33 58.97
C SER A 3 6.09 23.96 58.35
N ARG A 4 6.64 23.96 57.12
CA ARG A 4 7.51 22.94 56.50
C ARG A 4 6.88 21.72 55.82
N ASP A 5 6.74 21.87 54.50
CA ASP A 5 7.11 20.96 53.40
C ASP A 5 7.33 19.46 53.68
N ARG A 6 6.58 18.61 52.96
CA ARG A 6 7.12 17.85 51.81
C ARG A 6 6.02 16.98 51.15
N ILE A 7 5.78 17.29 49.88
CA ILE A 7 5.64 16.38 48.74
C ILE A 7 4.81 15.10 48.98
N ASN A 8 3.56 15.10 48.50
CA ASN A 8 2.99 13.91 47.89
C ASN A 8 2.17 14.26 46.64
N LYS A 9 2.66 13.74 45.51
CA LYS A 9 2.09 13.90 44.16
C LYS A 9 0.70 13.27 44.10
N ALA A 10 -0.33 14.10 43.98
CA ALA A 10 -1.64 13.67 43.53
C ALA A 10 -1.53 13.13 42.10
N TYR A 11 -1.70 11.83 41.92
CA TYR A 11 -1.78 11.21 40.60
C TYR A 11 -3.10 11.58 39.94
N VAL A 12 -3.03 12.33 38.84
CA VAL A 12 -4.17 12.62 37.95
C VAL A 12 -4.69 11.31 37.37
N ARG A 13 -5.88 10.88 37.82
CA ARG A 13 -6.68 9.83 37.17
C ARG A 13 -7.15 10.35 35.81
N VAL A 14 -6.61 9.82 34.72
CA VAL A 14 -7.15 10.06 33.37
C VAL A 14 -8.41 9.22 33.21
N ASP A 15 -9.55 9.88 33.05
CA ASP A 15 -10.86 9.27 32.83
C ASP A 15 -10.88 8.42 31.54
N LYS A 16 -11.28 7.15 31.68
CA LYS A 16 -11.31 6.13 30.61
C LYS A 16 -12.29 6.49 29.48
N THR A 17 -13.28 7.34 29.74
CA THR A 17 -14.29 7.75 28.75
C THR A 17 -13.74 8.76 27.74
N ALA A 18 -12.84 9.66 28.17
CA ALA A 18 -12.14 10.58 27.27
C ALA A 18 -11.16 9.84 26.33
N TYR A 19 -10.55 8.76 26.80
CA TYR A 19 -9.66 7.89 26.01
C TYR A 19 -10.38 7.19 24.84
N LYS A 20 -11.66 6.80 25.02
CA LYS A 20 -12.44 6.12 23.98
C LYS A 20 -12.95 7.06 22.90
N ARG A 21 -13.29 8.32 23.21
CA ARG A 21 -13.81 9.28 22.22
C ARG A 21 -12.74 9.76 21.22
N HIS A 22 -11.49 9.89 21.64
CA HIS A 22 -10.40 10.27 20.74
C HIS A 22 -9.87 9.15 19.83
N ALA A 23 -10.16 7.88 20.13
CA ALA A 23 -9.65 6.74 19.37
C ALA A 23 -10.48 6.40 18.10
N TYR A 24 -11.73 6.88 17.99
CA TYR A 24 -12.67 6.39 16.97
C TYR A 24 -13.22 7.41 15.96
N SER A 25 -12.85 8.70 16.03
CA SER A 25 -13.30 9.70 15.05
C SER A 25 -12.14 10.26 14.21
N GLY A 26 -11.62 9.47 13.28
CA GLY A 26 -10.65 9.95 12.29
C GLY A 26 -9.81 8.84 11.66
N GLN A 27 -9.39 9.09 10.41
CA GLN A 27 -8.50 8.22 9.62
C GLN A 27 -7.31 7.75 10.49
N ARG A 28 -7.19 6.43 10.73
CA ARG A 28 -6.19 5.81 11.63
C ARG A 28 -4.81 6.44 11.42
N ARG A 29 -4.38 7.32 12.33
CA ARG A 29 -3.01 7.84 12.38
C ARG A 29 -2.13 6.79 13.04
N SER A 30 -0.90 6.63 12.55
CA SER A 30 0.02 5.65 13.12
C SER A 30 0.34 5.98 14.59
N TRP A 31 0.44 4.95 15.42
CA TRP A 31 0.81 5.04 16.84
C TRP A 31 2.14 5.79 17.08
N LYS A 32 3.01 5.85 16.06
CA LYS A 32 4.25 6.63 16.08
C LYS A 32 4.01 8.15 16.17
N GLN A 33 2.93 8.66 15.55
CA GLN A 33 2.55 10.08 15.66
C GLN A 33 1.96 10.41 17.03
N VAL A 34 1.23 9.48 17.64
CA VAL A 34 0.69 9.62 19.01
C VAL A 34 1.83 9.62 20.03
N ARG A 35 2.82 8.73 19.87
CA ARG A 35 4.02 8.67 20.73
C ARG A 35 4.93 9.91 20.57
N ALA A 36 5.05 10.44 19.35
CA ALA A 36 5.77 11.69 19.10
C ALA A 36 5.06 12.91 19.70
N GLY A 37 3.71 12.91 19.71
CA GLY A 37 2.91 13.92 20.41
C GLY A 37 3.07 13.84 21.94
N LEU A 38 3.05 12.63 22.50
CA LEU A 38 3.21 12.42 23.95
C LEU A 38 4.63 12.75 24.45
N ARG A 39 5.68 12.44 23.67
CA ARG A 39 7.07 12.87 23.98
C ARG A 39 7.23 14.39 23.98
N ARG A 40 6.47 15.10 23.16
CA ARG A 40 6.48 16.57 23.10
C ARG A 40 5.83 17.23 24.32
N ILE A 41 4.88 16.55 24.96
CA ILE A 41 4.08 17.12 26.05
C ILE A 41 4.66 16.75 27.42
N TYR A 42 5.24 15.56 27.58
CA TYR A 42 5.65 15.03 28.89
C TYR A 42 7.16 14.75 29.03
N GLY A 43 7.98 15.10 28.03
CA GLY A 43 9.44 14.84 28.03
C GLY A 43 9.81 13.36 27.81
N GLU A 44 11.10 13.09 27.53
CA GLU A 44 11.58 11.72 27.26
C GLU A 44 11.60 10.81 28.50
N GLU A 45 11.68 11.39 29.70
CA GLU A 45 11.91 10.62 30.94
C GLU A 45 10.69 9.86 31.46
N TYR A 46 9.47 10.19 31.01
CA TYR A 46 8.25 9.49 31.45
C TYR A 46 7.85 8.28 30.59
N LEU A 47 8.74 7.78 29.74
CA LEU A 47 8.46 6.67 28.82
C LEU A 47 9.44 5.49 28.91
N SER A 48 10.12 5.32 30.05
CA SER A 48 10.84 4.07 30.35
C SER A 48 9.89 3.07 31.00
N ARG A 49 9.67 1.92 30.34
CA ARG A 49 8.77 0.86 30.80
C ARG A 49 9.42 -0.08 31.84
N ARG A 50 10.58 0.28 32.41
CA ARG A 50 11.46 -0.66 33.13
C ARG A 50 11.79 -0.34 34.60
N LYS A 51 11.18 0.67 35.22
CA LYS A 51 11.41 0.97 36.65
C LYS A 51 10.16 1.29 37.47
N ALA A 52 8.96 0.93 36.98
CA ALA A 52 7.72 1.33 37.66
C ALA A 52 7.04 0.24 38.50
N TRP A 53 7.36 -1.05 38.36
CA TRP A 53 6.64 -2.09 39.12
C TRP A 53 7.51 -3.30 39.50
N ARG A 54 7.53 -3.58 40.82
CA ARG A 54 8.14 -4.67 41.60
C ARG A 54 9.58 -4.45 42.10
N SER A 55 9.70 -3.82 43.26
CA SER A 55 10.63 -4.26 44.30
C SER A 55 9.90 -5.26 45.20
N GLY A 56 10.62 -6.30 45.60
CA GLY A 56 10.14 -7.33 46.50
C GLY A 56 11.30 -8.25 46.84
N GLU A 57 12.38 -7.69 47.35
CA GLU A 57 13.39 -8.43 48.11
C GLU A 57 14.14 -7.44 49.01
N THR A 58 14.24 -7.84 50.27
CA THR A 58 14.71 -7.11 51.45
C THR A 58 16.19 -7.35 51.75
N LYS A 59 16.75 -6.43 52.55
CA LYS A 59 18.04 -6.42 53.30
C LYS A 59 19.21 -5.76 52.56
N GLU A 60 20.07 -4.93 53.17
CA GLU A 60 20.23 -4.35 54.52
C GLU A 60 21.12 -3.08 54.35
N PRO A 61 21.26 -2.19 55.36
CA PRO A 61 21.64 -0.79 55.18
C PRO A 61 23.16 -0.59 55.13
N VAL A 62 23.66 0.48 54.49
CA VAL A 62 24.80 1.29 54.98
C VAL A 62 24.85 2.65 54.27
N ASN A 63 24.85 3.68 55.11
CA ASN A 63 25.39 5.05 55.06
C ASN A 63 25.10 6.00 53.90
N GLU A 64 24.30 7.01 54.26
CA GLU A 64 24.42 8.38 53.80
C GLU A 64 25.81 8.92 54.09
N GLU A 65 26.55 9.33 53.06
CA GLU A 65 27.42 10.50 53.11
C GLU A 65 27.77 10.96 51.68
N ASN A 66 27.78 12.28 51.50
CA ASN A 66 28.30 13.02 50.34
C ASN A 66 27.40 13.14 49.10
N VAL A 67 26.29 13.85 49.28
CA VAL A 67 25.87 14.87 48.30
C VAL A 67 26.76 16.08 48.50
N LEU A 68 27.67 16.32 47.54
CA LEU A 68 28.18 17.63 47.10
C LEU A 68 29.34 17.35 46.13
N ASN A 69 29.12 17.58 44.84
CA ASN A 69 30.01 18.39 43.98
C ASN A 69 29.72 18.16 42.49
N ASN A 70 29.73 19.28 41.78
CA ASN A 70 29.93 19.43 40.34
C ASN A 70 28.70 19.32 39.44
N SER A 71 27.85 20.34 39.59
CA SER A 71 27.18 20.99 38.47
C SER A 71 28.19 21.84 37.68
N GLU A 72 28.66 21.36 36.53
CA GLU A 72 29.10 22.19 35.39
C GLU A 72 29.42 21.32 34.16
N ILE A 73 29.40 21.96 32.98
CA ILE A 73 29.60 21.43 31.60
C ILE A 73 28.29 21.21 30.80
N THR A 74 27.69 22.37 30.51
CA THR A 74 27.47 22.98 29.17
C THR A 74 26.59 22.32 28.10
N GLN A 75 25.57 23.11 27.77
CA GLN A 75 24.76 23.18 26.56
C GLN A 75 25.59 23.20 25.26
N ASN A 76 25.09 22.51 24.22
CA ASN A 76 25.21 23.02 22.85
C ASN A 76 24.07 22.56 21.90
N LYS A 77 23.10 23.46 21.75
CA LYS A 77 22.49 24.01 20.51
C LYS A 77 21.98 23.04 19.41
N LEU A 78 20.65 22.92 19.35
CA LEU A 78 19.89 22.62 18.13
C LEU A 78 19.87 23.85 17.19
N ARG A 79 20.33 23.66 15.95
CA ARG A 79 20.31 24.64 14.85
C ARG A 79 18.87 24.94 14.37
N THR A 80 18.47 26.19 14.50
CA THR A 80 17.37 26.82 13.76
C THR A 80 17.86 27.29 12.39
N TYR A 81 17.26 26.82 11.29
CA TYR A 81 17.50 27.38 9.95
C TYR A 81 16.58 28.59 9.70
N ALA A 82 17.22 29.72 9.44
CA ALA A 82 16.64 31.04 9.25
C ALA A 82 15.85 31.16 7.94
N ARG A 83 14.75 31.92 8.00
CA ARG A 83 14.05 32.45 6.83
C ARG A 83 14.87 33.62 6.26
N VAL A 84 15.44 33.41 5.08
CA VAL A 84 15.96 34.50 4.24
C VAL A 84 14.76 35.35 3.78
N LYS A 85 14.65 36.57 4.32
CA LYS A 85 13.75 37.61 3.78
C LYS A 85 14.45 38.29 2.60
N PRO A 86 13.80 38.44 1.42
CA PRO A 86 14.36 39.22 0.33
C PRO A 86 14.36 40.71 0.71
N LYS A 87 15.49 41.39 0.42
CA LYS A 87 15.64 42.84 0.54
C LYS A 87 14.77 43.53 -0.53
N ILE A 88 13.80 44.33 -0.09
CA ILE A 88 13.22 45.40 -0.90
C ILE A 88 13.86 46.68 -0.39
N ARG A 89 14.50 47.41 -1.30
CA ARG A 89 15.08 48.75 -1.10
C ARG A 89 13.91 49.73 -1.08
N ILE A 90 13.73 50.45 0.01
CA ILE A 90 13.02 51.74 0.01
C ILE A 90 13.96 52.70 0.72
N GLU A 91 14.47 53.64 -0.06
CA GLU A 91 15.20 54.81 0.40
C GLU A 91 14.21 55.74 1.12
N ALA A 92 14.56 56.16 2.33
CA ALA A 92 14.23 57.47 2.87
C ALA A 92 15.09 57.69 4.11
N THR A 93 16.12 58.49 3.90
CA THR A 93 16.95 59.19 4.87
C THR A 93 16.13 59.83 5.99
N TYR A 94 16.57 59.74 7.24
CA TYR A 94 16.96 60.92 8.01
C TYR A 94 17.81 60.51 9.20
N SER A 95 18.92 61.22 9.32
CA SER A 95 20.08 60.96 10.15
C SER A 95 19.90 61.51 11.55
N ALA A 96 20.37 60.79 12.58
CA ALA A 96 21.09 61.42 13.68
C ALA A 96 22.00 60.40 14.39
N PRO A 97 23.22 60.79 14.82
CA PRO A 97 24.35 59.92 15.13
C PRO A 97 24.32 59.48 16.62
N SER A 98 24.81 58.28 16.98
CA SER A 98 26.10 58.03 17.66
C SER A 98 26.48 59.09 18.71
N THR A 99 26.80 58.77 19.96
CA THR A 99 27.97 57.96 20.36
C THR A 99 27.92 57.61 21.85
N SER A 100 28.56 56.48 22.19
CA SER A 100 29.28 56.10 23.43
C SER A 100 29.34 57.12 24.58
N THR A 101 29.23 56.74 25.86
CA THR A 101 30.26 55.98 26.61
C THR A 101 29.73 55.46 27.96
N ALA A 102 30.55 54.60 28.57
CA ALA A 102 30.30 53.74 29.72
C ALA A 102 30.07 54.39 31.10
N ALA A 103 29.54 53.53 31.98
CA ALA A 103 29.83 53.36 33.41
C ALA A 103 28.98 54.08 34.48
N ALA A 104 28.34 53.21 35.29
CA ALA A 104 27.98 53.27 36.71
C ALA A 104 26.96 54.30 37.23
N GLU A 105 26.03 53.77 38.03
CA GLU A 105 24.82 54.36 38.62
C GLU A 105 25.08 55.50 39.62
N PRO A 106 24.07 56.37 39.81
CA PRO A 106 23.59 56.56 41.17
C PRO A 106 22.07 56.54 41.30
N VAL A 107 21.64 56.00 42.45
CA VAL A 107 20.29 56.01 43.01
C VAL A 107 19.79 57.43 43.25
N VAL A 108 18.62 57.82 42.70
CA VAL A 108 17.78 58.93 43.19
C VAL A 108 16.28 58.66 42.91
N GLU A 109 15.46 59.14 43.85
CA GLU A 109 14.06 58.88 44.23
C GLU A 109 12.94 59.02 43.18
N PRO A 110 11.78 58.34 43.40
CA PRO A 110 10.61 58.45 42.54
C PRO A 110 9.91 59.82 42.73
N LEU A 111 9.79 60.56 41.63
CA LEU A 111 8.95 61.77 41.55
C LEU A 111 7.47 61.38 41.75
N GLU A 112 6.89 61.83 42.86
CA GLU A 112 5.44 61.87 43.07
C GLU A 112 4.81 62.84 42.06
N ILE A 113 4.18 62.28 41.02
CA ILE A 113 3.32 63.04 40.13
C ILE A 113 1.93 63.07 40.76
N ASN A 114 1.57 64.22 41.34
CA ASN A 114 0.21 64.52 41.77
C ASN A 114 -0.71 64.57 40.54
N TRP A 115 -1.47 63.50 40.32
CA TRP A 115 -2.62 63.52 39.43
C TRP A 115 -3.71 64.37 40.10
N PRO A 116 -4.35 65.31 39.37
CA PRO A 116 -5.45 66.07 39.94
C PRO A 116 -6.54 65.10 40.40
N GLU A 117 -7.01 65.29 41.64
CA GLU A 117 -8.14 64.53 42.19
C GLU A 117 -9.30 64.60 41.21
N ALA A 118 -9.83 63.42 40.86
CA ALA A 118 -11.02 63.32 40.04
C ALA A 118 -12.16 64.06 40.74
N ASP A 119 -12.79 64.97 40.00
CA ASP A 119 -13.99 65.67 40.41
C ASP A 119 -15.02 64.67 40.99
N PRO A 120 -15.44 64.81 42.27
CA PRO A 120 -16.36 63.87 42.89
C PRO A 120 -17.78 63.90 42.29
N GLU A 121 -18.07 64.80 41.34
CA GLU A 121 -19.36 64.87 40.63
C GLU A 121 -19.40 64.19 39.25
N ILE A 122 -18.33 63.50 38.82
CA ILE A 122 -18.52 62.55 37.72
C ILE A 122 -19.18 61.30 38.31
N GLU A 123 -20.51 61.27 38.26
CA GLU A 123 -21.27 60.01 38.31
C GLU A 123 -20.55 59.02 37.41
N THR A 124 -19.83 58.09 38.03
CA THR A 124 -19.39 56.89 37.36
C THR A 124 -20.68 56.19 37.00
N PHE A 125 -21.13 56.38 35.75
CA PHE A 125 -22.11 55.51 35.13
C PHE A 125 -21.48 54.11 35.16
N GLN A 126 -21.70 53.40 36.27
CA GLN A 126 -21.56 51.96 36.31
C GLN A 126 -22.52 51.48 35.23
N LEU A 127 -21.96 51.07 34.09
CA LEU A 127 -22.66 50.24 33.14
C LEU A 127 -23.16 49.04 33.92
N THR A 128 -24.39 49.11 34.40
CA THR A 128 -25.13 47.96 34.89
C THR A 128 -25.24 47.03 33.70
N MET A 129 -24.35 46.03 33.65
CA MET A 129 -24.51 44.93 32.72
C MET A 129 -25.74 44.16 33.17
N GLU A 130 -26.91 44.55 32.66
CA GLU A 130 -28.13 43.77 32.79
C GLU A 130 -27.89 42.41 32.13
N ASN A 131 -27.63 41.39 32.94
CA ASN A 131 -27.52 40.01 32.47
C ASN A 131 -28.93 39.53 32.11
N VAL A 132 -29.18 39.28 30.82
CA VAL A 132 -30.37 38.54 30.39
C VAL A 132 -30.31 37.14 30.98
N PRO A 133 -31.24 36.73 31.87
CA PRO A 133 -31.22 35.41 32.46
C PRO A 133 -31.26 34.32 31.39
N ASN A 134 -30.50 33.23 31.57
CA ASN A 134 -30.47 32.11 30.61
C ASN A 134 -31.85 31.48 30.37
N GLU A 135 -32.77 31.60 31.32
CA GLU A 135 -34.17 31.13 31.23
C GLU A 135 -34.93 31.85 30.09
N CYS A 136 -34.63 33.13 29.86
CA CYS A 136 -35.22 33.95 28.78
C CYS A 136 -34.75 33.55 27.37
N LEU A 137 -33.70 32.73 27.27
CA LEU A 137 -33.17 32.19 26.01
C LEU A 137 -33.35 30.66 25.93
N SER A 138 -34.23 30.10 26.75
CA SER A 138 -34.55 28.68 26.74
C SER A 138 -34.97 28.22 25.33
N GLY A 139 -34.31 27.17 24.84
CA GLY A 139 -34.53 26.62 23.49
C GLY A 139 -33.51 27.04 22.43
N ILE A 140 -32.58 27.96 22.71
CA ILE A 140 -31.38 28.18 21.89
C ILE A 140 -30.17 27.48 22.52
N SER A 141 -29.49 26.64 21.75
CA SER A 141 -28.21 26.06 22.14
C SER A 141 -27.21 26.01 20.99
N GLY A 142 -25.92 26.02 21.33
CA GLY A 142 -24.80 25.98 20.39
C GLY A 142 -24.63 27.23 19.54
N TYR A 143 -23.71 27.16 18.58
CA TYR A 143 -23.33 28.28 17.72
C TYR A 143 -24.20 28.39 16.47
N ARG A 144 -24.31 29.60 15.90
CA ARG A 144 -24.94 29.86 14.61
C ARG A 144 -23.96 30.56 13.67
N ILE A 145 -24.05 30.24 12.39
CA ILE A 145 -23.40 31.04 11.34
C ILE A 145 -24.43 32.04 10.88
N VAL A 146 -24.12 33.34 10.99
CA VAL A 146 -25.05 34.42 10.70
C VAL A 146 -24.38 35.53 9.89
N ASP A 147 -25.16 36.24 9.08
CA ASP A 147 -24.78 37.53 8.51
C ASP A 147 -24.92 38.58 9.61
N LEU A 148 -23.81 38.85 10.30
CA LEU A 148 -23.79 39.76 11.45
C LEU A 148 -24.36 41.14 11.11
N ARG A 149 -24.12 41.65 9.90
CA ARG A 149 -24.67 42.95 9.47
C ARG A 149 -26.19 42.88 9.41
N HIS A 150 -26.74 41.81 8.83
CA HIS A 150 -28.19 41.63 8.75
C HIS A 150 -28.82 41.48 10.14
N VAL A 151 -28.19 40.72 11.03
CA VAL A 151 -28.66 40.53 12.41
C VAL A 151 -28.70 41.83 13.19
N ILE A 152 -27.62 42.60 13.17
CA ILE A 152 -27.56 43.90 13.87
C ILE A 152 -28.60 44.87 13.30
N GLN A 153 -28.83 44.87 11.99
CA GLN A 153 -29.80 45.77 11.35
C GLN A 153 -31.22 45.56 11.87
N TRP A 154 -31.73 44.31 11.88
CA TRP A 154 -33.07 44.08 12.38
C TRP A 154 -33.15 44.17 13.91
N ALA A 155 -32.06 43.91 14.64
CA ALA A 155 -32.01 44.11 16.09
C ALA A 155 -32.23 45.59 16.44
N PHE A 156 -31.56 46.53 15.77
CA PHE A 156 -31.79 47.97 15.96
C PHE A 156 -33.18 48.42 15.53
N LEU A 157 -33.75 47.83 14.47
CA LEU A 157 -35.14 48.14 14.08
C LEU A 157 -36.15 47.66 15.12
N MET A 158 -35.87 46.55 15.79
CA MET A 158 -36.71 46.01 16.84
C MET A 158 -36.60 46.85 18.11
N GLU A 159 -35.40 47.28 18.49
CA GLU A 159 -35.16 48.17 19.63
C GLU A 159 -35.94 49.49 19.52
N ARG A 160 -36.05 50.06 18.31
CA ARG A 160 -36.84 51.28 18.05
C ARG A 160 -38.32 51.15 18.43
N HIS A 161 -38.85 49.93 18.55
CA HIS A 161 -40.22 49.74 19.03
C HIS A 161 -40.42 50.28 20.45
N ARG A 162 -39.37 50.36 21.27
CA ARG A 162 -39.44 50.94 22.62
C ARG A 162 -39.92 52.39 22.60
N ASN A 163 -39.70 53.12 21.51
CA ASN A 163 -40.19 54.49 21.32
C ASN A 163 -41.71 54.56 21.03
N GLU A 164 -42.30 53.45 20.57
CA GLU A 164 -43.73 53.34 20.26
C GLU A 164 -44.52 52.67 21.41
N CYS A 165 -43.83 52.01 22.34
CA CYS A 165 -44.44 51.21 23.41
C CYS A 165 -43.61 51.37 24.69
N GLU A 166 -43.97 52.37 25.49
CA GLU A 166 -43.31 52.66 26.77
C GLU A 166 -43.37 51.44 27.70
N CYS A 167 -42.28 51.20 28.43
CA CYS A 167 -42.11 50.05 29.33
C CYS A 167 -42.18 48.65 28.67
N SER A 168 -42.14 48.54 27.33
CA SER A 168 -42.08 47.24 26.66
C SER A 168 -40.74 46.52 26.84
N GLN A 169 -40.80 45.20 27.04
CA GLN A 169 -39.66 44.30 26.94
C GLN A 169 -39.82 43.42 25.71
N ILE A 170 -38.71 43.18 25.01
CA ILE A 170 -38.69 42.26 23.87
C ILE A 170 -38.28 40.88 24.39
N GLU A 171 -39.21 39.94 24.33
CA GLU A 171 -39.01 38.57 24.77
C GLU A 171 -38.70 37.67 23.60
N PHE A 172 -37.69 36.81 23.75
CA PHE A 172 -37.44 35.72 22.82
C PHE A 172 -38.49 34.62 23.02
N VAL A 173 -39.11 34.17 21.93
CA VAL A 173 -40.14 33.12 21.96
C VAL A 173 -39.55 31.76 21.62
N ARG A 174 -38.91 31.66 20.44
CA ARG A 174 -38.31 30.41 19.96
C ARG A 174 -37.47 30.61 18.70
N GLU A 175 -36.64 29.60 18.42
CA GLU A 175 -35.93 29.44 17.17
C GLU A 175 -36.61 28.39 16.29
N GLN A 176 -36.75 28.68 15.00
CA GLN A 176 -37.10 27.70 13.98
C GLN A 176 -35.90 27.49 13.05
N PRO A 177 -35.12 26.41 13.24
CA PRO A 177 -33.96 26.12 12.41
C PRO A 177 -34.37 25.54 11.05
N ASP A 178 -33.78 26.07 9.98
CA ASP A 178 -33.92 25.61 8.60
C ASP A 178 -32.54 25.39 7.95
N GLY A 179 -31.82 24.39 8.46
CA GLY A 179 -30.40 24.18 8.13
C GLY A 179 -29.52 25.17 8.88
N PHE A 180 -28.64 25.88 8.16
CA PHE A 180 -27.80 26.94 8.73
C PHE A 180 -28.50 28.31 8.82
N ARG A 181 -29.70 28.42 8.24
CA ARG A 181 -30.54 29.59 8.37
C ARG A 181 -31.54 29.32 9.49
N SER A 182 -31.69 30.25 10.41
CA SER A 182 -32.67 30.15 11.50
C SER A 182 -33.60 31.34 11.48
N GLN A 183 -34.87 31.11 11.80
CA GLN A 183 -35.84 32.17 12.05
C GLN A 183 -36.01 32.32 13.56
N LEU A 184 -35.70 33.51 14.06
CA LEU A 184 -35.85 33.91 15.45
C LEU A 184 -37.17 34.65 15.60
N ILE A 185 -37.96 34.24 16.59
CA ILE A 185 -39.27 34.82 16.88
C ILE A 185 -39.18 35.55 18.20
N PHE A 186 -39.58 36.82 18.19
CA PHE A 186 -39.64 37.69 19.35
C PHE A 186 -41.07 38.23 19.54
N LYS A 187 -41.43 38.60 20.77
CA LYS A 187 -42.71 39.24 21.10
C LYS A 187 -42.50 40.41 22.05
N CYS A 188 -43.36 41.42 21.96
CA CYS A 188 -43.44 42.49 22.94
C CYS A 188 -44.24 42.01 24.15
N SER A 189 -43.77 42.27 25.37
CA SER A 189 -44.47 41.92 26.61
C SER A 189 -45.76 42.71 26.85
N MET A 190 -45.93 43.87 26.19
CA MET A 190 -47.05 44.80 26.47
C MET A 190 -48.10 44.85 25.34
N CYS A 191 -47.68 44.91 24.08
CA CYS A 191 -48.60 45.07 22.93
C CYS A 191 -48.74 43.82 22.05
N ASP A 192 -48.14 42.70 22.45
CA ASP A 192 -48.15 41.42 21.73
C ASP A 192 -47.64 41.47 20.27
N LYS A 193 -47.00 42.56 19.86
CA LYS A 193 -46.37 42.67 18.54
C LYS A 193 -45.29 41.60 18.38
N THR A 194 -45.38 40.79 17.33
CA THR A 194 -44.44 39.70 17.06
C THR A 194 -43.48 40.04 15.94
N TRP A 195 -42.20 39.77 16.12
CA TRP A 195 -41.17 39.88 15.07
C TRP A 195 -40.67 38.49 14.66
N LYS A 196 -40.49 38.30 13.37
CA LYS A 196 -39.97 37.05 12.78
C LYS A 196 -38.78 37.37 11.89
N HIS A 197 -37.59 37.39 12.47
CA HIS A 197 -36.36 37.74 11.75
C HIS A 197 -35.51 36.51 11.45
N CYS A 198 -34.84 36.52 10.29
CA CYS A 198 -33.94 35.44 9.92
C CYS A 198 -32.49 35.83 10.22
N THR A 199 -31.65 34.83 10.52
CA THR A 199 -30.21 35.03 10.68
C THR A 199 -29.50 35.44 9.39
N GLU A 200 -30.16 35.25 8.25
CA GLU A 200 -29.66 35.50 6.90
C GLU A 200 -30.75 36.13 6.04
N SER A 201 -30.36 37.07 5.19
CA SER A 201 -31.24 37.74 4.23
C SER A 201 -31.80 36.80 3.14
N SER A 202 -31.16 35.65 2.92
CA SER A 202 -31.56 34.66 1.92
C SER A 202 -31.01 33.26 2.24
N ASP A 203 -31.55 32.21 1.60
CA ASP A 203 -31.11 30.81 1.79
C ASP A 203 -29.74 30.47 1.13
N LYS A 204 -28.89 31.49 0.92
CA LYS A 204 -27.58 31.35 0.28
C LYS A 204 -26.62 30.49 1.10
N ILE A 205 -26.70 30.56 2.42
CA ILE A 205 -25.80 29.82 3.32
C ILE A 205 -25.93 28.30 3.16
N ASN A 206 -27.17 27.79 3.08
CA ASN A 206 -27.42 26.37 2.89
C ASN A 206 -26.92 25.90 1.51
N THR A 207 -27.16 26.72 0.48
CA THR A 207 -26.65 26.46 -0.88
C THR A 207 -25.12 26.44 -0.92
N ALA A 208 -24.48 27.43 -0.27
CA ALA A 208 -23.02 27.54 -0.15
C ALA A 208 -22.43 26.33 0.57
N PHE A 209 -23.06 25.89 1.66
CA PHE A 209 -22.62 24.73 2.44
C PHE A 209 -22.61 23.44 1.61
N VAL A 210 -23.70 23.15 0.89
CA VAL A 210 -23.74 21.96 0.02
C VAL A 210 -22.72 22.06 -1.11
N TRP A 211 -22.61 23.24 -1.73
CA TRP A 211 -21.62 23.49 -2.78
C TRP A 211 -20.20 23.23 -2.28
N ALA A 212 -19.82 23.80 -1.13
CA ALA A 212 -18.52 23.65 -0.51
C ALA A 212 -18.25 22.18 -0.10
N THR A 213 -19.27 21.50 0.45
CA THR A 213 -19.16 20.08 0.83
C THR A 213 -18.84 19.20 -0.37
N VAL A 214 -19.59 19.34 -1.47
CA VAL A 214 -19.37 18.51 -2.67
C VAL A 214 -18.03 18.83 -3.33
N THR A 215 -17.70 20.12 -3.48
CA THR A 215 -16.49 20.56 -4.20
C THR A 215 -15.19 20.38 -3.40
N SER A 216 -15.27 20.28 -2.06
CA SER A 216 -14.14 19.89 -1.22
C SER A 216 -13.80 18.39 -1.31
N GLY A 217 -14.64 17.59 -1.99
CA GLY A 217 -14.48 16.14 -2.01
C GLY A 217 -15.00 15.45 -0.76
N SER A 218 -15.97 16.07 -0.07
CA SER A 218 -16.64 15.53 1.13
C SER A 218 -18.08 15.12 0.81
N TYR A 219 -18.74 14.49 1.78
CA TYR A 219 -20.12 14.05 1.78
C TYR A 219 -20.86 14.56 3.01
N TYR A 220 -22.19 14.43 3.00
CA TYR A 220 -23.08 14.90 4.08
C TYR A 220 -22.59 14.49 5.47
N THR A 221 -22.27 13.20 5.65
CA THR A 221 -21.86 12.65 6.96
C THR A 221 -20.60 13.32 7.52
N GLN A 222 -19.64 13.66 6.66
CA GLN A 222 -18.39 14.31 7.06
C GLN A 222 -18.63 15.78 7.40
N ALA A 223 -19.46 16.46 6.62
CA ALA A 223 -19.79 17.85 6.86
C ALA A 223 -20.65 18.02 8.13
N ALA A 224 -21.62 17.14 8.34
CA ALA A 224 -22.42 17.07 9.56
C ALA A 224 -21.55 16.81 10.79
N HIS A 225 -20.60 15.87 10.70
CA HIS A 225 -19.65 15.61 11.79
C HIS A 225 -18.84 16.86 12.18
N ILE A 226 -18.34 17.61 11.20
CA ILE A 226 -17.59 18.85 11.47
C ILE A 226 -18.49 19.88 12.18
N THR A 227 -19.69 20.12 11.66
CA THR A 227 -20.58 21.13 12.25
C THR A 227 -21.06 20.74 13.64
N SER A 228 -21.36 19.46 13.87
CA SER A 228 -21.73 18.97 15.20
C SER A 228 -20.58 19.05 16.21
N LEU A 229 -19.33 18.82 15.80
CA LEU A 229 -18.16 19.00 16.68
C LEU A 229 -17.91 20.47 17.05
N MET A 230 -18.31 21.40 16.17
CA MET A 230 -18.27 22.83 16.43
C MET A 230 -19.51 23.32 17.19
N ASP A 231 -20.39 22.41 17.63
CA ASP A 231 -21.68 22.72 18.26
C ASP A 231 -22.57 23.65 17.41
N ILE A 232 -22.51 23.50 16.09
CA ILE A 232 -23.37 24.20 15.12
C ILE A 232 -24.44 23.21 14.63
N PRO A 233 -25.74 23.48 14.80
CA PRO A 233 -26.81 22.64 14.27
C PRO A 233 -26.66 22.43 12.77
N THR A 234 -26.68 21.17 12.37
CA THR A 234 -26.45 20.78 10.99
C THR A 234 -27.76 20.67 10.22
N MET A 235 -27.68 20.86 8.91
CA MET A 235 -28.81 20.67 8.03
C MET A 235 -29.28 19.20 7.98
N SER A 236 -30.58 18.99 7.82
CA SER A 236 -31.13 17.66 7.66
C SER A 236 -30.61 16.96 6.39
N PRO A 237 -30.45 15.62 6.38
CA PRO A 237 -30.02 14.89 5.19
C PRO A 237 -30.96 15.16 4.00
N ARG A 238 -32.28 15.26 4.25
CA ARG A 238 -33.28 15.51 3.21
C ARG A 238 -33.05 16.87 2.53
N LYS A 239 -32.83 17.93 3.30
CA LYS A 239 -32.57 19.27 2.75
C LYS A 239 -31.23 19.31 2.00
N PHE A 240 -30.18 18.68 2.54
CA PHE A 240 -28.88 18.55 1.86
C PHE A 240 -29.02 17.93 0.47
N HIS A 241 -29.69 16.78 0.36
CA HIS A 241 -29.86 16.10 -0.92
C HIS A 241 -30.79 16.85 -1.89
N CYS A 242 -31.78 17.59 -1.38
CA CYS A 242 -32.63 18.45 -2.20
C CYS A 242 -31.80 19.55 -2.87
N ILE A 243 -30.96 20.25 -2.10
CA ILE A 243 -30.05 21.28 -2.61
C ILE A 243 -29.01 20.67 -3.54
N GLU A 244 -28.43 19.51 -3.19
CA GLU A 244 -27.44 18.81 -4.04
C GLU A 244 -28.03 18.49 -5.42
N LYS A 245 -29.29 18.04 -5.49
CA LYS A 245 -29.99 17.78 -6.77
C LYS A 245 -30.21 19.06 -7.57
N LYS A 246 -30.62 20.15 -6.92
CA LYS A 246 -30.79 21.46 -7.57
C LYS A 246 -29.47 21.94 -8.17
N LEU A 247 -28.39 21.92 -7.38
CA LEU A 247 -27.04 22.27 -7.84
C LEU A 247 -26.53 21.35 -8.96
N GLY A 248 -26.87 20.07 -8.91
CA GLY A 248 -26.53 19.12 -9.96
C GLY A 248 -27.04 19.50 -11.35
N ARG A 249 -28.25 20.08 -11.45
CA ARG A 249 -28.82 20.58 -12.71
C ARG A 249 -28.05 21.78 -13.24
N VAL A 250 -27.78 22.74 -12.37
CA VAL A 250 -26.99 23.94 -12.68
C VAL A 250 -25.60 23.59 -13.18
N TRP A 251 -24.92 22.64 -12.50
CA TRP A 251 -23.60 22.19 -12.92
C TRP A 251 -23.63 21.44 -14.24
N PHE A 252 -24.69 20.68 -14.50
CA PHE A 252 -24.87 19.98 -15.78
C PHE A 252 -25.08 20.98 -16.92
N GLU A 253 -26.03 21.90 -16.79
CA GLU A 253 -26.31 22.94 -17.79
C GLU A 253 -25.06 23.77 -18.10
N HIS A 254 -24.35 24.23 -17.06
CA HIS A 254 -23.12 24.99 -17.27
C HIS A 254 -22.02 24.17 -17.93
N LEU A 255 -21.89 22.88 -17.60
CA LEU A 255 -20.93 21.99 -18.24
C LEU A 255 -21.26 21.78 -19.71
N THR A 256 -22.53 21.61 -20.05
CA THR A 256 -22.98 21.46 -21.44
C THR A 256 -22.62 22.68 -22.28
N GLU A 257 -22.78 23.89 -21.73
CA GLU A 257 -22.33 25.12 -22.40
C GLU A 257 -20.81 25.16 -22.61
N GLU A 258 -20.02 24.83 -21.58
CA GLU A 258 -18.54 24.80 -21.69
C GLU A 258 -18.06 23.76 -22.70
N ILE A 259 -18.74 22.60 -22.77
CA ILE A 259 -18.48 21.55 -23.77
C ILE A 259 -18.79 22.06 -25.18
N LYS A 260 -19.90 22.78 -25.37
CA LYS A 260 -20.26 23.37 -26.67
C LYS A 260 -19.22 24.39 -27.12
N THR A 261 -18.80 25.31 -26.24
CA THR A 261 -17.74 26.28 -26.55
C THR A 261 -16.39 25.59 -26.85
N ALA A 262 -16.08 24.49 -26.16
CA ALA A 262 -14.88 23.70 -26.47
C ALA A 262 -14.96 23.06 -27.86
N GLY A 263 -16.12 22.55 -28.26
CA GLY A 263 -16.36 22.01 -29.60
C GLY A 263 -16.24 23.05 -30.70
N GLU A 264 -16.80 24.25 -30.50
CA GLU A 264 -16.67 25.38 -31.43
C GLU A 264 -15.20 25.78 -31.64
N GLN A 265 -14.39 25.77 -30.57
CA GLN A 265 -12.95 26.06 -30.64
C GLN A 265 -12.19 24.98 -31.41
N GLU A 266 -12.44 23.70 -31.10
CA GLU A 266 -11.80 22.58 -31.82
C GLU A 266 -12.19 22.60 -33.30
N ARG A 267 -13.46 22.92 -33.61
CA ARG A 267 -13.95 23.07 -34.99
C ARG A 267 -13.25 24.19 -35.73
N SER A 268 -13.09 25.34 -35.10
CA SER A 268 -12.41 26.49 -35.69
C SER A 268 -10.96 26.14 -36.04
N ILE A 269 -10.27 25.40 -35.16
CA ILE A 269 -8.91 24.92 -35.40
C ILE A 269 -8.87 23.92 -36.56
N ALA A 270 -9.83 22.99 -36.65
CA ALA A 270 -9.90 22.02 -37.74
C ALA A 270 -10.09 22.71 -39.12
N ILE A 271 -10.96 23.72 -39.19
CA ILE A 271 -11.16 24.51 -40.41
C ILE A 271 -9.88 25.26 -40.79
N GLN A 272 -9.19 25.87 -39.82
CA GLN A 272 -7.92 26.56 -40.06
C GLN A 272 -6.82 25.64 -40.59
N LYS A 273 -6.82 24.36 -40.19
CA LYS A 273 -5.87 23.35 -40.67
C LYS A 273 -6.26 22.75 -42.03
N GLY A 274 -7.46 23.03 -42.53
CA GLY A 274 -7.99 22.39 -43.74
C GLY A 274 -8.40 20.93 -43.55
N ASP A 275 -8.61 20.49 -42.30
CA ASP A 275 -9.00 19.12 -41.96
C ASP A 275 -10.50 18.91 -42.23
N LEU A 276 -10.88 18.92 -43.51
CA LEU A 276 -12.26 18.76 -43.99
C LEU A 276 -12.48 17.37 -44.61
N SER A 277 -13.59 16.74 -44.26
CA SER A 277 -14.03 15.51 -44.93
C SER A 277 -14.50 15.81 -46.36
N SER A 278 -14.65 14.77 -47.18
CA SER A 278 -15.27 14.81 -48.52
C SER A 278 -16.57 15.61 -48.59
N ASP A 279 -17.36 15.61 -47.51
CA ASP A 279 -18.68 16.25 -47.45
C ASP A 279 -18.63 17.64 -46.79
N GLY A 280 -17.44 18.24 -46.67
CA GLY A 280 -17.23 19.58 -46.08
C GLY A 280 -17.28 19.64 -44.55
N VAL A 281 -17.59 18.54 -43.85
CA VAL A 281 -17.62 18.50 -42.37
C VAL A 281 -16.19 18.40 -41.82
N PRO A 282 -15.76 19.30 -40.90
CA PRO A 282 -14.44 19.22 -40.30
C PRO A 282 -14.27 17.99 -39.42
N PHE A 283 -13.06 17.44 -39.39
CA PHE A 283 -12.74 16.28 -38.56
C PHE A 283 -11.56 16.53 -37.62
N VAL A 284 -11.56 15.83 -36.50
CA VAL A 284 -10.55 16.00 -35.45
C VAL A 284 -10.10 14.67 -34.87
N THR A 285 -8.97 14.73 -34.17
CA THR A 285 -8.47 13.64 -33.33
C THR A 285 -8.85 13.88 -31.87
N VAL A 286 -9.25 12.83 -31.14
CA VAL A 286 -9.69 12.95 -29.74
C VAL A 286 -8.98 11.95 -28.81
N TYR A 287 -8.81 12.30 -27.53
CA TYR A 287 -8.44 11.36 -26.49
C TYR A 287 -9.71 10.77 -25.85
N VAL A 288 -9.71 9.47 -25.59
CA VAL A 288 -10.82 8.78 -24.92
C VAL A 288 -10.29 7.94 -23.76
N ASP A 289 -11.04 7.91 -22.66
CA ASP A 289 -10.76 7.04 -21.51
C ASP A 289 -12.02 6.85 -20.64
N GLY A 290 -12.06 5.74 -19.93
CA GLY A 290 -13.13 5.28 -19.05
C GLY A 290 -12.72 5.24 -17.58
N GLY A 291 -13.68 5.50 -16.69
CA GLY A 291 -13.47 5.46 -15.25
C GLY A 291 -14.63 4.80 -14.52
N TRP A 292 -14.31 4.00 -13.50
CA TRP A 292 -15.32 3.34 -12.66
C TRP A 292 -15.35 3.89 -11.24
N LEU A 293 -16.54 3.91 -10.63
CA LEU A 293 -16.72 4.30 -9.24
C LEU A 293 -15.90 3.41 -8.31
N LYS A 294 -15.98 2.08 -8.49
CA LYS A 294 -15.20 1.07 -7.76
C LYS A 294 -13.95 0.70 -8.56
N ARG A 295 -12.82 0.44 -7.89
CA ARG A 295 -11.64 -0.16 -8.56
C ARG A 295 -11.86 -1.67 -8.70
N SER A 296 -11.74 -2.18 -9.92
CA SER A 296 -11.67 -3.61 -10.20
C SER A 296 -10.20 -4.03 -10.21
N TYR A 297 -9.79 -4.92 -9.31
CA TYR A 297 -8.43 -5.49 -9.29
C TYR A 297 -8.35 -6.73 -10.20
N GLY A 298 -8.90 -6.66 -11.41
CA GLY A 298 -8.86 -7.74 -12.40
C GLY A 298 -9.79 -8.93 -12.18
N HIS A 299 -10.43 -9.05 -11.00
CA HIS A 299 -11.30 -10.21 -10.67
C HIS A 299 -12.78 -9.85 -10.48
N ASN A 300 -13.13 -8.59 -10.21
CA ASN A 300 -14.51 -8.16 -9.94
C ASN A 300 -14.90 -6.99 -10.85
N PHE A 301 -15.76 -7.24 -11.83
CA PHE A 301 -16.27 -6.27 -12.82
C PHE A 301 -17.67 -5.75 -12.44
N ASP A 302 -17.87 -5.39 -11.18
CA ASP A 302 -19.19 -5.16 -10.56
C ASP A 302 -19.48 -3.68 -10.24
N SER A 303 -18.74 -2.74 -10.86
CA SER A 303 -18.91 -1.31 -10.51
C SER A 303 -20.35 -0.83 -10.81
N PRO A 304 -21.05 -0.21 -9.85
CA PRO A 304 -22.44 0.21 -10.02
C PRO A 304 -22.58 1.45 -10.93
N SER A 305 -21.50 2.22 -11.07
CA SER A 305 -21.44 3.38 -11.95
C SER A 305 -20.10 3.45 -12.68
N GLY A 306 -20.13 4.00 -13.88
CA GLY A 306 -18.97 4.27 -14.72
C GLY A 306 -19.17 5.57 -15.50
N MET A 307 -18.08 6.10 -16.03
CA MET A 307 -18.03 7.30 -16.85
C MET A 307 -17.05 7.09 -18.00
N ALA A 308 -17.22 7.82 -19.10
CA ALA A 308 -16.18 7.99 -20.12
C ALA A 308 -16.15 9.44 -20.58
N CYS A 309 -14.98 9.91 -20.99
CA CYS A 309 -14.79 11.27 -21.51
C CYS A 309 -14.13 11.26 -22.89
N ILE A 310 -14.50 12.24 -23.71
CA ILE A 310 -13.86 12.54 -24.99
C ILE A 310 -13.25 13.93 -24.87
N ILE A 311 -11.96 14.05 -25.16
CA ILE A 311 -11.19 15.29 -25.03
C ILE A 311 -10.55 15.64 -26.37
N GLY A 312 -10.70 16.89 -26.82
CA GLY A 312 -10.09 17.37 -28.07
C GLY A 312 -8.57 17.33 -28.04
N LYS A 313 -7.94 16.93 -29.15
CA LYS A 313 -6.48 16.85 -29.22
C LYS A 313 -5.83 18.23 -29.17
N GLU A 314 -6.42 19.22 -29.81
CA GLU A 314 -5.81 20.54 -29.97
C GLU A 314 -6.09 21.43 -28.76
N THR A 315 -7.36 21.53 -28.35
CA THR A 315 -7.76 22.37 -27.22
C THR A 315 -7.44 21.75 -25.86
N LYS A 316 -7.27 20.41 -25.79
CA LYS A 316 -7.21 19.62 -24.54
C LYS A 316 -8.43 19.83 -23.63
N LYS A 317 -9.57 20.24 -24.20
CA LYS A 317 -10.83 20.46 -23.48
C LYS A 317 -11.81 19.31 -23.69
N CYS A 318 -12.72 19.14 -22.75
CA CYS A 318 -13.75 18.11 -22.80
C CYS A 318 -14.75 18.41 -23.92
N LEU A 319 -14.92 17.48 -24.86
CA LEU A 319 -15.91 17.56 -25.94
C LEU A 319 -17.15 16.72 -25.65
N TYR A 320 -17.02 15.72 -24.78
CA TYR A 320 -18.14 14.92 -24.33
C TYR A 320 -17.83 14.24 -22.99
N LEU A 321 -18.81 14.20 -22.10
CA LEU A 321 -18.71 13.52 -20.81
C LEU A 321 -20.02 12.80 -20.49
N GLY A 322 -19.96 11.48 -20.38
CA GLY A 322 -21.12 10.67 -20.04
C GLY A 322 -20.92 9.83 -18.78
N VAL A 323 -22.05 9.47 -18.16
CA VAL A 323 -22.10 8.64 -16.94
C VAL A 323 -23.17 7.57 -17.11
N ARG A 324 -22.85 6.34 -16.74
CA ARG A 324 -23.76 5.20 -16.67
C ARG A 324 -23.92 4.73 -15.24
N ASN A 325 -25.15 4.53 -14.80
CA ASN A 325 -25.50 4.03 -13.48
C ASN A 325 -26.46 2.84 -13.62
N LYS A 326 -26.11 1.73 -12.96
CA LYS A 326 -26.94 0.52 -12.89
C LYS A 326 -28.04 0.61 -11.84
N TYR A 327 -27.91 1.57 -10.93
CA TYR A 327 -28.67 1.60 -9.71
C TYR A 327 -29.33 2.95 -9.48
N CYS A 328 -30.56 2.91 -9.00
CA CYS A 328 -31.25 4.06 -8.41
C CYS A 328 -31.93 3.61 -7.11
N TYR A 329 -31.66 4.30 -6.00
CA TYR A 329 -32.21 3.94 -4.69
C TYR A 329 -33.74 3.94 -4.68
N THR A 330 -34.36 4.95 -5.26
CA THR A 330 -35.82 5.05 -5.33
C THR A 330 -36.42 3.91 -6.16
N CYS A 331 -35.81 3.55 -7.30
CA CYS A 331 -36.26 2.40 -8.08
C CYS A 331 -36.16 1.09 -7.28
N GLN A 332 -35.01 0.83 -6.66
CA GLN A 332 -34.83 -0.40 -5.87
C GLN A 332 -35.75 -0.44 -4.66
N PHE A 333 -36.06 0.70 -4.04
CA PHE A 333 -36.99 0.76 -2.92
C PHE A 333 -38.40 0.29 -3.30
N TYR A 334 -38.92 0.73 -4.45
CA TYR A 334 -40.24 0.30 -4.94
C TYR A 334 -40.21 -1.17 -5.39
N GLU A 335 -39.16 -1.59 -6.10
CA GLU A 335 -38.95 -2.97 -6.53
C GLU A 335 -38.90 -3.96 -5.34
N ARG A 336 -38.17 -3.63 -4.28
CA ARG A 336 -38.08 -4.46 -3.06
C ARG A 336 -39.39 -4.59 -2.29
N ARG A 337 -40.29 -3.62 -2.43
CA ARG A 337 -41.60 -3.61 -1.77
C ARG A 337 -42.72 -4.10 -2.66
N ASN A 338 -42.40 -4.53 -3.88
CA ASN A 338 -43.37 -4.92 -4.90
C ASN A 338 -44.47 -3.87 -5.09
N MET A 339 -44.08 -2.60 -5.10
CA MET A 339 -44.96 -1.44 -5.25
C MET A 339 -44.72 -0.77 -6.60
N ASP A 340 -45.76 -0.17 -7.17
CA ASP A 340 -45.62 0.63 -8.38
C ASP A 340 -44.69 1.82 -8.16
N LYS A 341 -43.76 1.99 -9.10
CA LYS A 341 -42.75 3.03 -9.06
C LYS A 341 -43.41 4.40 -9.24
N LYS A 342 -43.45 5.19 -8.17
CA LYS A 342 -43.83 6.61 -8.28
C LYS A 342 -42.83 7.37 -9.16
N GLU A 343 -43.35 8.39 -9.84
CA GLU A 343 -42.56 9.30 -10.67
C GLU A 343 -41.43 9.94 -9.84
N HIS A 344 -40.21 9.83 -10.34
CA HIS A 344 -39.04 10.44 -9.72
C HIS A 344 -37.93 10.65 -10.74
N ASN A 345 -37.00 11.56 -10.44
CA ASN A 345 -35.78 11.74 -11.21
C ASN A 345 -34.85 10.52 -11.04
N CYS A 346 -35.01 9.54 -11.93
CA CYS A 346 -34.30 8.27 -11.93
C CYS A 346 -32.87 8.45 -12.44
N CYS A 347 -31.89 8.04 -11.64
CA CYS A 347 -30.49 8.06 -12.07
C CYS A 347 -30.02 6.78 -12.78
N LYS A 348 -30.82 5.70 -12.76
CA LYS A 348 -30.52 4.44 -13.46
C LYS A 348 -30.74 4.65 -14.95
N ASN A 349 -29.69 4.44 -15.74
CA ASN A 349 -29.69 4.63 -17.20
C ASN A 349 -28.86 3.55 -17.92
N PHE A 350 -28.51 2.44 -17.24
CA PHE A 350 -27.72 1.35 -17.80
C PHE A 350 -28.11 0.02 -17.18
N THR A 351 -28.21 -1.03 -17.99
CA THR A 351 -28.60 -2.39 -17.57
C THR A 351 -27.55 -3.45 -17.88
N GLY A 352 -26.52 -3.11 -18.66
CA GLY A 352 -25.47 -4.05 -19.08
C GLY A 352 -24.37 -4.37 -18.04
N PRO A 353 -23.31 -5.09 -18.47
CA PRO A 353 -22.13 -5.36 -17.65
C PRO A 353 -21.30 -4.08 -17.45
N SER A 354 -20.65 -3.93 -16.29
CA SER A 354 -19.93 -2.69 -15.98
C SER A 354 -18.77 -2.40 -16.94
N THR A 355 -18.19 -3.43 -17.57
CA THR A 355 -17.16 -3.30 -18.61
C THR A 355 -17.67 -2.65 -19.90
N ALA A 356 -18.97 -2.72 -20.20
CA ALA A 356 -19.55 -2.12 -21.40
C ALA A 356 -19.95 -0.65 -21.23
N MET A 357 -19.88 -0.10 -20.01
CA MET A 357 -20.24 1.31 -19.75
C MET A 357 -19.37 2.27 -20.55
N GLU A 358 -18.06 2.01 -20.62
CA GLU A 358 -17.12 2.88 -21.33
C GLU A 358 -17.44 2.94 -22.83
N SER A 359 -17.56 1.77 -23.48
CA SER A 359 -17.81 1.70 -24.91
C SER A 359 -19.15 2.33 -25.29
N GLU A 360 -20.20 2.11 -24.50
CA GLU A 360 -21.52 2.71 -24.77
C GLU A 360 -21.49 4.24 -24.65
N ILE A 361 -20.79 4.78 -23.63
CA ILE A 361 -20.65 6.23 -23.46
C ILE A 361 -19.85 6.84 -24.61
N ILE A 362 -18.75 6.21 -25.03
CA ILE A 362 -17.91 6.71 -26.13
C ILE A 362 -18.70 6.68 -27.44
N VAL A 363 -19.44 5.60 -27.73
CA VAL A 363 -20.32 5.52 -28.91
C VAL A 363 -21.36 6.64 -28.92
N GLU A 364 -22.03 6.88 -27.78
CA GLU A 364 -22.99 7.98 -27.67
C GLU A 364 -22.34 9.34 -27.96
N GLY A 365 -21.13 9.57 -27.44
CA GLY A 365 -20.39 10.81 -27.69
C GLY A 365 -19.97 11.00 -29.16
N PHE A 366 -19.63 9.92 -29.87
CA PHE A 366 -19.32 9.96 -31.30
C PHE A 366 -20.59 10.20 -32.15
N GLN A 367 -21.72 9.59 -31.78
CA GLN A 367 -22.98 9.82 -32.49
C GLN A 367 -23.46 11.27 -32.35
N LYS A 368 -23.30 11.85 -31.16
CA LYS A 368 -23.69 13.24 -30.86
C LYS A 368 -22.72 14.30 -31.39
N SER A 369 -21.53 13.92 -31.86
CA SER A 369 -20.50 14.91 -32.22
C SER A 369 -20.93 15.83 -33.37
N ILE A 370 -21.66 15.28 -34.35
CA ILE A 370 -22.13 16.03 -35.52
C ILE A 370 -23.23 17.01 -35.11
N GLU A 371 -24.21 16.55 -34.34
CA GLU A 371 -25.32 17.38 -33.84
C GLU A 371 -24.82 18.49 -32.91
N GLN A 372 -23.95 18.16 -31.96
CA GLN A 372 -23.53 19.09 -30.90
C GLN A 372 -22.46 20.06 -31.36
N HIS A 373 -21.52 19.60 -32.19
CA HIS A 373 -20.28 20.34 -32.48
C HIS A 373 -20.05 20.55 -33.97
N GLN A 374 -20.86 19.96 -34.85
CA GLN A 374 -20.62 19.95 -36.31
C GLN A 374 -19.22 19.40 -36.64
N LEU A 375 -18.80 18.38 -35.90
CA LEU A 375 -17.48 17.75 -35.98
C LEU A 375 -17.59 16.24 -36.13
N ARG A 376 -16.66 15.64 -36.90
CA ARG A 376 -16.45 14.18 -36.95
C ARG A 376 -15.18 13.79 -36.21
N TYR A 377 -15.28 12.80 -35.34
CA TYR A 377 -14.11 12.22 -34.67
C TYR A 377 -13.55 11.07 -35.52
N LEU A 378 -12.63 11.38 -36.44
CA LEU A 378 -12.07 10.36 -37.36
C LEU A 378 -10.93 9.56 -36.75
N SER A 379 -10.20 10.12 -35.78
CA SER A 379 -9.15 9.39 -35.07
C SER A 379 -9.31 9.52 -33.58
N PHE A 380 -9.01 8.47 -32.83
CA PHE A 380 -8.94 8.58 -31.38
C PHE A 380 -7.71 7.89 -30.79
N ILE A 381 -7.18 8.50 -29.73
CA ILE A 381 -6.14 7.93 -28.88
C ILE A 381 -6.82 7.34 -27.66
N GLY A 382 -6.71 6.03 -27.50
CA GLY A 382 -7.31 5.31 -26.39
C GLY A 382 -6.39 4.20 -25.90
N ASP A 383 -6.81 3.56 -24.82
CA ASP A 383 -6.11 2.41 -24.27
C ASP A 383 -6.26 1.19 -25.18
N GLY A 384 -5.48 0.14 -24.90
CA GLY A 384 -5.35 -1.04 -25.75
C GLY A 384 -6.63 -1.87 -25.90
N ASP A 385 -7.72 -1.50 -25.25
CA ASP A 385 -8.97 -2.24 -25.24
C ASP A 385 -9.64 -2.21 -26.63
N SER A 386 -9.96 -3.40 -27.13
CA SER A 386 -10.47 -3.60 -28.50
C SER A 386 -11.99 -3.42 -28.61
N SER A 387 -12.72 -3.48 -27.49
CA SER A 387 -14.18 -3.42 -27.43
C SER A 387 -14.75 -2.06 -27.85
N VAL A 388 -14.11 -0.95 -27.45
CA VAL A 388 -14.51 0.41 -27.83
C VAL A 388 -14.40 0.59 -29.35
N PHE A 389 -13.28 0.15 -29.93
CA PHE A 389 -13.07 0.30 -31.38
C PHE A 389 -14.04 -0.53 -32.21
N ALA A 390 -14.30 -1.77 -31.80
CA ALA A 390 -15.30 -2.62 -32.46
C ALA A 390 -16.69 -1.99 -32.41
N SER A 391 -17.10 -1.52 -31.22
CA SER A 391 -18.42 -0.87 -31.03
C SER A 391 -18.57 0.41 -31.86
N LEU A 392 -17.50 1.19 -32.00
CA LEU A 392 -17.50 2.41 -32.82
C LEU A 392 -17.67 2.11 -34.31
N LYS A 393 -17.05 1.04 -34.83
CA LYS A 393 -17.22 0.65 -36.23
C LYS A 393 -18.64 0.21 -36.56
N GLU A 394 -19.25 -0.52 -35.65
CA GLU A 394 -20.59 -1.10 -35.84
C GLU A 394 -21.70 -0.06 -35.68
N LYS A 395 -21.62 0.81 -34.66
CA LYS A 395 -22.76 1.64 -34.21
C LYS A 395 -22.71 3.10 -34.66
N VAL A 396 -21.59 3.59 -35.18
CA VAL A 396 -21.45 4.98 -35.64
C VAL A 396 -21.57 5.02 -37.15
N SER A 397 -22.36 5.95 -37.70
CA SER A 397 -22.61 6.07 -39.15
C SER A 397 -21.35 6.18 -40.00
N TYR A 398 -20.34 6.91 -39.51
CA TYR A 398 -19.02 7.03 -40.14
C TYR A 398 -17.97 6.09 -39.53
N GLY A 399 -18.40 5.05 -38.81
CA GLY A 399 -17.57 4.12 -38.04
C GLY A 399 -16.44 3.47 -38.85
N ASN A 400 -16.71 3.12 -40.10
CA ASN A 400 -15.72 2.51 -41.01
C ASN A 400 -14.51 3.42 -41.32
N LYS A 401 -14.69 4.75 -41.20
CA LYS A 401 -13.62 5.74 -41.41
C LYS A 401 -12.80 6.00 -40.15
N ILE A 402 -13.22 5.50 -38.98
CA ILE A 402 -12.56 5.77 -37.69
C ILE A 402 -11.25 4.99 -37.59
N LYS A 403 -10.17 5.69 -37.21
CA LYS A 403 -8.84 5.13 -36.96
C LYS A 403 -8.50 5.16 -35.47
N LYS A 404 -8.03 4.02 -34.94
CA LYS A 404 -7.50 3.94 -33.58
C LYS A 404 -6.00 4.21 -33.58
N ILE A 405 -5.57 5.09 -32.69
CA ILE A 405 -4.17 5.33 -32.33
C ILE A 405 -3.95 4.76 -30.93
N GLU A 406 -2.92 3.94 -30.77
CA GLU A 406 -2.63 3.27 -29.49
C GLU A 406 -1.83 4.20 -28.56
N CYS A 407 -2.20 4.22 -27.27
CA CYS A 407 -1.42 4.95 -26.27
C CYS A 407 -0.01 4.35 -26.10
N LYS A 408 1.03 5.17 -26.34
CA LYS A 408 2.44 4.76 -26.19
C LYS A 408 2.73 4.17 -24.80
N ASN A 409 2.22 4.79 -23.73
CA ASN A 409 2.47 4.34 -22.36
C ASN A 409 1.87 2.95 -22.12
N HIS A 410 0.64 2.71 -22.59
CA HIS A 410 -0.02 1.42 -22.48
C HIS A 410 0.67 0.33 -23.29
N VAL A 411 1.11 0.65 -24.51
CA VAL A 411 1.85 -0.29 -25.37
C VAL A 411 3.16 -0.72 -24.72
N ILE A 412 3.94 0.25 -24.21
CA ILE A 412 5.20 -0.05 -23.50
C ILE A 412 4.93 -0.82 -22.20
N LYS A 413 3.88 -0.48 -21.44
CA LYS A 413 3.48 -1.22 -20.23
C LYS A 413 3.12 -2.67 -20.53
N ASN A 414 2.37 -2.91 -21.61
CA ASN A 414 2.00 -4.26 -22.04
C ASN A 414 3.22 -5.07 -22.49
N TYR A 415 4.12 -4.45 -23.24
CA TYR A 415 5.40 -5.08 -23.61
C TYR A 415 6.24 -5.44 -22.39
N THR A 416 6.40 -4.49 -21.47
CA THR A 416 7.14 -4.69 -20.22
C THR A 416 6.52 -5.84 -19.41
N SER A 417 5.19 -5.89 -19.33
CA SER A 417 4.46 -6.96 -18.63
C SER A 417 4.67 -8.32 -19.30
N ALA A 418 4.71 -8.38 -20.63
CA ALA A 418 5.01 -9.61 -21.37
C ALA A 418 6.44 -10.10 -21.08
N LEU A 419 7.43 -9.20 -21.06
CA LEU A 419 8.82 -9.54 -20.72
C LEU A 419 8.95 -10.05 -19.27
N TYR A 420 8.24 -9.44 -18.31
CA TYR A 420 8.21 -9.93 -16.93
C TYR A 420 7.54 -11.31 -16.80
N LYS A 421 6.52 -11.63 -17.60
CA LYS A 421 5.91 -12.97 -17.64
C LYS A 421 6.91 -14.04 -18.11
N ILE A 422 7.79 -13.71 -19.06
CA ILE A 422 8.87 -14.60 -19.51
C ILE A 422 9.83 -14.87 -18.34
N LEU A 423 10.25 -13.84 -17.62
CA LEU A 423 11.14 -14.00 -16.46
C LEU A 423 10.53 -14.82 -15.32
N ALA A 424 9.23 -14.65 -15.08
CA ALA A 424 8.49 -15.36 -14.04
C ALA A 424 8.23 -16.84 -14.37
N ASN A 425 8.28 -17.23 -15.64
CA ASN A 425 8.02 -18.61 -16.06
C ASN A 425 9.21 -19.53 -15.72
N THR A 426 9.06 -20.33 -14.66
CA THR A 426 10.10 -21.26 -14.20
C THR A 426 10.34 -22.43 -15.15
N LYS A 427 9.41 -22.73 -16.06
CA LYS A 427 9.54 -23.77 -17.09
C LYS A 427 10.52 -23.41 -18.20
N LEU A 428 10.89 -22.13 -18.33
CA LEU A 428 11.85 -21.68 -19.34
C LEU A 428 13.30 -21.81 -18.87
N PRO A 429 14.26 -22.07 -19.79
CA PRO A 429 15.68 -22.19 -19.47
C PRO A 429 16.19 -21.05 -18.57
N LEU A 430 16.87 -21.41 -17.47
CA LEU A 430 17.39 -20.45 -16.49
C LEU A 430 18.44 -19.51 -17.12
N TYR A 431 19.27 -20.04 -18.01
CA TYR A 431 20.30 -19.30 -18.73
C TYR A 431 19.71 -18.11 -19.51
N GLY A 432 18.71 -18.35 -20.37
CA GLY A 432 18.06 -17.29 -21.15
C GLY A 432 17.34 -16.25 -20.26
N ARG A 433 16.75 -16.67 -19.15
CA ARG A 433 16.11 -15.74 -18.18
C ARG A 433 17.14 -14.85 -17.47
N ASN A 434 18.32 -15.37 -17.15
CA ASN A 434 19.40 -14.59 -16.55
C ASN A 434 19.96 -13.53 -17.52
N ILE A 435 20.01 -13.84 -18.83
CA ILE A 435 20.41 -12.87 -19.87
C ILE A 435 19.35 -11.78 -20.07
N LEU A 436 18.06 -12.13 -20.08
CA LEU A 436 16.96 -11.15 -20.27
C LEU A 436 16.84 -10.17 -19.10
N LYS A 437 17.02 -10.64 -17.85
CA LYS A 437 16.78 -9.86 -16.62
C LYS A 437 17.47 -8.48 -16.60
N PRO A 438 18.78 -8.34 -16.87
CA PRO A 438 19.45 -7.02 -16.90
C PRO A 438 19.10 -6.20 -18.15
N LYS A 439 18.73 -6.84 -19.27
CA LYS A 439 18.49 -6.18 -20.56
C LYS A 439 17.02 -5.73 -20.77
N LEU A 440 16.08 -6.21 -19.95
CA LEU A 440 14.65 -5.88 -20.04
C LEU A 440 14.37 -4.37 -20.06
N ILE A 441 15.01 -3.60 -19.17
CA ILE A 441 14.81 -2.14 -19.12
C ILE A 441 15.33 -1.51 -20.43
N LYS A 442 16.49 -1.97 -20.95
CA LYS A 442 17.05 -1.48 -22.23
C LYS A 442 16.09 -1.74 -23.39
N LEU A 443 15.45 -2.92 -23.47
CA LEU A 443 14.40 -3.23 -24.46
C LEU A 443 13.26 -2.22 -24.43
N THR A 444 12.74 -1.91 -23.24
CA THR A 444 11.61 -0.96 -23.11
C THR A 444 12.00 0.48 -23.46
N LEU A 445 13.23 0.89 -23.15
CA LEU A 445 13.74 2.22 -23.48
C LEU A 445 13.96 2.39 -24.99
N VAL A 446 14.51 1.38 -25.65
CA VAL A 446 14.74 1.39 -27.10
C VAL A 446 13.40 1.44 -27.83
N ALA A 447 12.45 0.56 -27.49
CA ALA A 447 11.10 0.60 -28.06
C ALA A 447 10.43 1.98 -27.86
N ARG A 448 10.60 2.59 -26.68
CA ARG A 448 10.07 3.95 -26.41
C ARG A 448 10.74 5.02 -27.28
N LYS A 449 12.06 4.99 -27.45
CA LYS A 449 12.78 5.94 -28.32
C LYS A 449 12.30 5.83 -29.76
N ILE A 450 12.12 4.61 -30.25
CA ILE A 450 11.61 4.34 -31.62
C ILE A 450 10.23 4.97 -31.83
N ILE A 451 9.29 4.74 -30.90
CA ILE A 451 7.95 5.33 -30.98
C ILE A 451 7.98 6.88 -30.90
N MET A 452 8.94 7.45 -30.19
CA MET A 452 9.04 8.91 -30.03
C MET A 452 9.62 9.63 -31.26
N HIS A 453 10.50 8.98 -32.02
CA HIS A 453 11.23 9.60 -33.13
C HIS A 453 10.71 9.21 -34.52
N SER A 454 10.08 8.04 -34.66
CA SER A 454 9.61 7.58 -35.97
C SER A 454 8.30 8.27 -36.36
N GLN A 455 8.32 9.05 -37.45
CA GLN A 455 7.14 9.72 -38.01
C GLN A 455 6.51 8.99 -39.22
N SER A 456 7.04 7.85 -39.69
CA SER A 456 6.42 7.11 -40.80
C SER A 456 6.85 5.64 -40.92
N SER A 457 6.38 4.97 -41.99
CA SER A 457 6.31 3.54 -42.33
C SER A 457 7.45 2.60 -41.93
N ALA A 458 8.66 3.11 -41.64
CA ALA A 458 9.81 2.32 -41.21
C ALA A 458 9.80 1.92 -39.72
N MET A 459 8.87 2.46 -38.89
CA MET A 459 8.79 2.17 -37.45
C MET A 459 8.73 0.66 -37.14
N ALA A 460 8.03 -0.12 -37.96
CA ALA A 460 7.91 -1.57 -37.75
C ALA A 460 9.27 -2.28 -37.89
N ALA A 461 10.08 -1.88 -38.88
CA ALA A 461 11.42 -2.43 -39.09
C ALA A 461 12.36 -2.04 -37.93
N ASP A 462 12.31 -0.79 -37.49
CA ASP A 462 13.10 -0.32 -36.35
C ASP A 462 12.71 -1.03 -35.05
N LEU A 463 11.42 -1.25 -34.81
CA LEU A 463 10.94 -2.03 -33.66
C LEU A 463 11.42 -3.48 -33.73
N ARG A 464 11.37 -4.14 -34.89
CA ARG A 464 11.89 -5.50 -35.09
C ARG A 464 13.40 -5.59 -34.85
N ASN A 465 14.14 -4.53 -35.15
CA ASN A 465 15.57 -4.44 -34.87
C ASN A 465 15.89 -4.13 -33.39
N GLY A 466 14.90 -3.66 -32.61
CA GLY A 466 15.07 -3.31 -31.20
C GLY A 466 15.71 -4.41 -30.32
N PRO A 467 15.22 -5.66 -30.35
CA PRO A 467 15.85 -6.76 -29.64
C PRO A 467 17.29 -7.03 -30.09
N LEU A 468 17.56 -7.07 -31.40
CA LEU A 468 18.91 -7.27 -31.94
C LEU A 468 19.90 -6.24 -31.39
N HIS A 469 19.52 -4.96 -31.41
CA HIS A 469 20.29 -3.87 -30.81
C HIS A 469 20.61 -4.09 -29.33
N VAL A 470 19.64 -4.58 -28.55
CA VAL A 470 19.81 -4.72 -27.09
C VAL A 470 20.75 -5.88 -26.73
N PHE A 471 20.76 -6.92 -27.55
CA PHE A 471 21.57 -8.13 -27.36
C PHE A 471 22.89 -8.13 -28.15
N GLY A 472 23.32 -6.99 -28.70
CA GLY A 472 24.68 -6.78 -29.21
C GLY A 472 24.83 -6.73 -30.74
N VAL A 473 23.73 -6.86 -31.51
CA VAL A 473 23.77 -6.81 -32.98
C VAL A 473 23.37 -5.41 -33.47
N HIS A 474 24.31 -4.70 -34.12
CA HIS A 474 24.19 -3.27 -34.43
C HIS A 474 24.07 -2.92 -35.92
N GLU A 475 24.06 -3.90 -36.82
CA GLU A 475 24.08 -3.72 -38.28
C GLU A 475 22.99 -2.76 -38.79
N ASN A 476 21.73 -3.06 -38.45
CA ASN A 476 20.56 -2.32 -38.91
C ASN A 476 20.09 -1.22 -37.94
N CYS A 477 20.93 -0.84 -36.96
CA CYS A 477 20.60 0.22 -36.01
C CYS A 477 20.53 1.61 -36.66
N LYS A 478 19.70 2.49 -36.10
CA LYS A 478 19.64 3.92 -36.43
C LYS A 478 20.21 4.79 -35.31
N ASP A 479 20.66 5.98 -35.66
CA ASP A 479 21.43 6.86 -34.76
C ASP A 479 20.61 7.38 -33.57
N TYR A 480 19.29 7.50 -33.73
CA TYR A 480 18.41 8.03 -32.69
C TYR A 480 18.14 7.04 -31.52
N TYR A 481 18.50 5.76 -31.66
CA TYR A 481 18.46 4.78 -30.55
C TYR A 481 19.77 4.01 -30.32
N CYS A 482 20.73 4.11 -31.23
CA CYS A 482 22.03 3.45 -31.13
C CYS A 482 23.18 4.45 -31.06
N ASN A 483 23.93 4.41 -29.95
CA ASN A 483 25.06 5.31 -29.74
C ASN A 483 26.39 4.77 -30.30
N VAL A 484 26.40 3.51 -30.77
CA VAL A 484 27.62 2.84 -31.27
C VAL A 484 28.02 3.37 -32.65
N LYS A 485 27.06 3.77 -33.50
CA LYS A 485 27.33 4.35 -34.83
C LYS A 485 27.87 5.78 -34.79
N THR A 486 27.72 6.48 -33.66
CA THR A 486 28.05 7.91 -33.51
C THR A 486 29.38 8.17 -32.79
N SER A 487 30.08 7.14 -32.32
CA SER A 487 31.38 7.27 -31.68
C SER A 487 32.48 6.76 -32.61
N ALA A 488 33.29 7.68 -33.14
CA ALA A 488 34.42 7.41 -34.04
C ALA A 488 35.62 6.70 -33.38
N ASN A 489 35.42 6.07 -32.22
CA ASN A 489 36.45 5.28 -31.52
C ASN A 489 36.01 3.82 -31.51
N GLU A 490 36.47 3.06 -32.50
CA GLU A 490 36.07 1.67 -32.78
C GLU A 490 36.53 0.63 -31.74
N SER A 491 37.25 1.02 -30.68
CA SER A 491 37.99 0.07 -29.83
C SER A 491 37.45 -0.19 -28.42
N GLU A 492 36.37 0.45 -27.93
CA GLU A 492 36.01 0.29 -26.49
C GLU A 492 34.59 -0.19 -26.11
N LYS A 493 33.66 -0.43 -27.05
CA LYS A 493 32.30 -0.93 -26.68
C LYS A 493 31.65 -1.87 -27.69
N LYS A 494 32.29 -3.00 -28.03
CA LYS A 494 31.56 -4.13 -28.63
C LYS A 494 30.86 -4.88 -27.50
N ASP A 495 29.56 -4.60 -27.29
CA ASP A 495 28.68 -5.47 -26.51
C ASP A 495 28.81 -6.90 -27.10
N GLU A 496 29.07 -7.92 -26.26
CA GLU A 496 29.09 -9.32 -26.71
C GLU A 496 27.79 -9.66 -27.46
N ASN A 497 27.89 -10.36 -28.60
CA ASN A 497 26.72 -10.81 -29.34
C ASN A 497 26.05 -11.97 -28.60
N LEU A 498 25.05 -11.63 -27.79
CA LEU A 498 24.27 -12.58 -26.99
C LEU A 498 23.10 -13.19 -27.78
N VAL A 499 22.86 -12.77 -29.02
CA VAL A 499 21.74 -13.26 -29.84
C VAL A 499 21.98 -14.72 -30.22
N ASP A 500 23.18 -15.06 -30.69
CA ASP A 500 23.48 -16.43 -31.11
C ASP A 500 23.54 -17.38 -29.92
N SER A 501 24.10 -16.92 -28.79
CA SER A 501 24.02 -17.64 -27.52
C SER A 501 22.57 -17.91 -27.11
N LEU A 502 21.68 -16.92 -27.18
CA LEU A 502 20.26 -17.11 -26.85
C LEU A 502 19.53 -18.05 -27.82
N LYS A 503 19.80 -17.96 -29.11
CA LYS A 503 19.18 -18.84 -30.12
C LYS A 503 19.62 -20.30 -29.94
N ASN A 504 20.88 -20.54 -29.61
CA ASN A 504 21.43 -21.89 -29.49
C ASN A 504 21.13 -22.54 -28.13
N THR A 505 21.19 -21.78 -27.04
CA THR A 505 21.08 -22.32 -25.67
C THR A 505 19.68 -22.18 -25.04
N ALA A 506 18.87 -21.23 -25.51
CA ALA A 506 17.53 -20.96 -24.98
C ALA A 506 16.56 -20.43 -26.05
N PRO A 507 16.34 -21.20 -27.14
CA PRO A 507 15.54 -20.77 -28.30
C PRO A 507 14.12 -20.35 -27.92
N GLU A 508 13.50 -20.98 -26.92
CA GLU A 508 12.14 -20.66 -26.48
C GLU A 508 12.07 -19.26 -25.85
N VAL A 509 13.11 -18.86 -25.10
CA VAL A 509 13.20 -17.53 -24.50
C VAL A 509 13.35 -16.47 -25.59
N TRP A 510 14.22 -16.71 -26.58
CA TRP A 510 14.39 -15.83 -27.72
C TRP A 510 13.09 -15.68 -28.53
N ALA A 511 12.43 -16.79 -28.84
CA ALA A 511 11.15 -16.79 -29.56
C ALA A 511 10.08 -15.98 -28.81
N LEU A 512 10.00 -16.09 -27.49
CA LEU A 512 9.05 -15.32 -26.68
C LEU A 512 9.38 -13.83 -26.61
N ILE A 513 10.67 -13.46 -26.54
CA ILE A 513 11.10 -12.05 -26.62
C ILE A 513 10.73 -11.47 -27.99
N TYR A 514 11.04 -12.20 -29.06
CA TYR A 514 10.71 -11.82 -30.42
C TYR A 514 9.19 -11.67 -30.60
N ALA A 515 8.40 -12.65 -30.14
CA ALA A 515 6.94 -12.60 -30.20
C ALA A 515 6.36 -11.43 -29.38
N ALA A 516 6.93 -11.12 -28.21
CA ALA A 516 6.52 -9.97 -27.41
C ALA A 516 6.80 -8.64 -28.13
N ASN A 517 7.93 -8.55 -28.82
CA ASN A 517 8.31 -7.37 -29.61
C ASN A 517 7.50 -7.25 -30.91
N GLU A 518 7.23 -8.36 -31.59
CA GLU A 518 6.43 -8.40 -32.81
C GLU A 518 5.00 -7.92 -32.56
N LYS A 519 4.42 -8.22 -31.38
CA LYS A 519 3.12 -7.65 -30.97
C LYS A 519 3.09 -6.12 -30.95
N ILE A 520 4.23 -5.45 -30.71
CA ILE A 520 4.34 -3.99 -30.81
C ILE A 520 4.57 -3.58 -32.27
N ALA A 521 5.45 -4.28 -32.98
CA ALA A 521 5.76 -3.99 -34.38
C ALA A 521 4.51 -4.06 -35.28
N LEU A 522 3.63 -5.04 -35.05
CA LEU A 522 2.33 -5.15 -35.74
C LEU A 522 1.40 -3.96 -35.48
N LYS A 523 1.60 -3.25 -34.36
CA LYS A 523 0.86 -2.03 -34.02
C LYS A 523 1.49 -0.77 -34.57
N ALA A 524 2.66 -0.82 -35.23
CA ALA A 524 3.41 0.34 -35.69
C ALA A 524 2.58 1.34 -36.51
N GLY A 525 1.71 0.86 -37.41
CA GLY A 525 0.81 1.73 -38.19
C GLY A 525 -0.26 2.47 -37.38
N ARG A 526 -0.42 2.15 -36.09
CA ARG A 526 -1.33 2.79 -35.12
C ARG A 526 -0.58 3.46 -33.97
N LEU A 527 0.75 3.46 -33.98
CA LEU A 527 1.57 4.07 -32.92
C LEU A 527 1.94 5.49 -33.29
N SER A 528 1.97 6.35 -32.28
CA SER A 528 2.48 7.72 -32.39
C SER A 528 3.06 8.15 -31.03
N ASN A 529 3.65 9.35 -30.98
CA ASN A 529 4.14 9.93 -29.74
C ASN A 529 3.02 10.49 -28.82
N GLU A 530 1.83 9.92 -28.88
CA GLU A 530 0.65 10.35 -28.13
C GLU A 530 0.42 9.47 -26.88
N THR A 531 -0.24 10.05 -25.87
CA THR A 531 -0.59 9.36 -24.62
C THR A 531 -2.00 9.74 -24.17
N THR A 532 -2.73 8.80 -23.56
CA THR A 532 -4.04 9.03 -22.92
C THR A 532 -3.94 9.80 -21.60
N ASN A 533 -2.74 10.21 -21.16
CA ASN A 533 -2.49 10.96 -19.93
C ASN A 533 -3.45 12.12 -19.67
N VAL A 534 -3.90 12.84 -20.71
CA VAL A 534 -4.84 13.96 -20.56
C VAL A 534 -6.18 13.47 -20.00
N ALA A 535 -6.68 12.35 -20.53
CA ALA A 535 -7.91 11.71 -20.07
C ALA A 535 -7.67 10.95 -18.74
N GLU A 536 -6.53 10.29 -18.55
CA GLU A 536 -6.19 9.65 -17.26
C GLU A 536 -6.10 10.68 -16.11
N ASN A 537 -5.54 11.87 -16.39
CA ASN A 537 -5.46 12.97 -15.42
C ASN A 537 -6.85 13.45 -15.01
N PHE A 538 -7.84 13.39 -15.90
CA PHE A 538 -9.23 13.70 -15.56
C PHE A 538 -9.79 12.73 -14.51
N MET A 539 -9.42 11.45 -14.56
CA MET A 539 -9.78 10.47 -13.53
C MET A 539 -9.24 10.87 -12.15
N SER A 540 -8.04 11.45 -12.09
CA SER A 540 -7.47 12.00 -10.86
C SER A 540 -8.30 13.19 -10.34
N VAL A 541 -8.75 14.08 -11.23
CA VAL A 541 -9.65 15.19 -10.87
C VAL A 541 -10.97 14.67 -10.31
N ILE A 542 -11.56 13.64 -10.92
CA ILE A 542 -12.79 13.02 -10.39
C ILE A 542 -12.56 12.44 -9.00
N ASN A 543 -11.44 11.76 -8.77
CA ASN A 543 -11.12 11.17 -7.47
C ASN A 543 -11.06 12.20 -6.34
N LYS A 544 -10.63 13.43 -6.64
CA LYS A 544 -10.68 14.56 -5.71
C LYS A 544 -12.11 14.85 -5.25
N PHE A 545 -13.08 14.87 -6.17
CA PHE A 545 -14.47 15.15 -5.84
C PHE A 545 -15.21 13.91 -5.32
N ASN A 546 -14.79 12.71 -5.69
CA ASN A 546 -15.42 11.44 -5.33
C ASN A 546 -14.97 10.88 -3.96
N CYS A 547 -14.63 11.76 -3.01
CA CYS A 547 -14.19 11.37 -1.66
C CYS A 547 -13.00 10.37 -1.64
N GLY A 548 -12.17 10.34 -2.68
CA GLY A 548 -11.11 9.34 -2.85
C GLY A 548 -11.62 7.90 -3.01
N LYS A 549 -12.83 7.70 -3.56
CA LYS A 549 -13.53 6.40 -3.68
C LYS A 549 -13.82 5.70 -2.33
N ARG A 550 -13.78 6.43 -1.22
CA ARG A 550 -14.01 5.89 0.14
C ARG A 550 -15.48 5.64 0.46
N ILE A 551 -16.40 6.36 -0.20
CA ILE A 551 -17.84 6.27 0.03
C ILE A 551 -18.51 5.83 -1.27
N SER A 552 -19.47 4.91 -1.16
CA SER A 552 -20.28 4.48 -2.31
C SER A 552 -21.31 5.55 -2.68
N LEU A 553 -20.99 6.36 -3.70
CA LEU A 553 -21.84 7.45 -4.19
C LEU A 553 -22.73 7.10 -5.39
N GLY A 554 -22.73 5.83 -5.82
CA GLY A 554 -23.47 5.34 -6.99
C GLY A 554 -24.99 5.21 -6.78
N ARG A 555 -25.50 5.34 -5.54
CA ARG A 555 -26.88 4.97 -5.22
C ARG A 555 -27.95 6.06 -5.47
N GLY A 556 -27.56 7.32 -5.60
CA GLY A 556 -28.48 8.47 -5.68
C GLY A 556 -28.08 9.57 -6.66
N GLY A 557 -27.31 9.21 -7.70
CA GLY A 557 -26.81 10.15 -8.72
C GLY A 557 -25.74 11.14 -8.22
N SER A 558 -25.25 11.02 -6.98
CA SER A 558 -24.21 11.92 -6.44
C SER A 558 -22.89 11.74 -7.20
N TYR A 559 -22.57 10.51 -7.60
CA TYR A 559 -21.43 10.24 -8.48
C TYR A 559 -21.50 11.05 -9.79
N GLN A 560 -22.64 11.02 -10.49
CA GLN A 560 -22.84 11.77 -11.73
C GLN A 560 -22.63 13.28 -11.53
N ARG A 561 -23.22 13.86 -10.48
CA ARG A 561 -23.03 15.28 -10.16
C ARG A 561 -21.56 15.65 -9.90
N ARG A 562 -20.81 14.77 -9.26
CA ARG A 562 -19.36 14.97 -9.00
C ARG A 562 -18.53 14.82 -10.26
N VAL A 563 -18.92 13.95 -11.19
CA VAL A 563 -18.33 13.88 -12.53
C VAL A 563 -18.57 15.19 -13.29
N HIS A 564 -19.77 15.78 -13.20
CA HIS A 564 -20.02 17.10 -13.82
C HIS A 564 -19.14 18.21 -13.22
N VAL A 565 -19.02 18.25 -11.89
CA VAL A 565 -18.13 19.20 -11.17
C VAL A 565 -16.67 19.01 -11.58
N ALA A 566 -16.23 17.76 -11.77
CA ALA A 566 -14.90 17.47 -12.28
C ALA A 566 -14.72 18.01 -13.70
N GLY A 567 -15.72 17.83 -14.57
CA GLY A 567 -15.76 18.38 -15.93
C GLY A 567 -15.59 19.91 -15.95
N LEU A 568 -16.35 20.62 -15.11
CA LEU A 568 -16.23 22.08 -14.95
C LEU A 568 -14.84 22.49 -14.45
N SER A 569 -14.28 21.72 -13.52
CA SER A 569 -12.92 21.96 -13.02
C SER A 569 -11.83 21.74 -14.08
N LEU A 570 -12.07 20.86 -15.06
CA LEU A 570 -11.18 20.65 -16.19
C LEU A 570 -11.33 21.79 -17.22
N ALA A 571 -12.56 22.15 -17.57
CA ALA A 571 -12.86 23.14 -18.61
C ALA A 571 -12.36 24.56 -18.26
N SER A 572 -12.72 25.06 -17.07
CA SER A 572 -12.46 26.45 -16.66
C SER A 572 -11.65 26.56 -15.36
N GLY A 573 -11.00 25.48 -14.93
CA GLY A 573 -10.03 25.49 -13.85
C GLY A 573 -10.61 25.78 -12.47
N HIS A 574 -10.30 26.95 -11.88
CA HIS A 574 -10.94 27.42 -10.65
C HIS A 574 -11.98 28.53 -10.92
N LYS A 575 -12.03 29.08 -12.14
CA LYS A 575 -12.96 30.15 -12.54
C LYS A 575 -14.42 29.65 -12.59
N TRP A 576 -14.63 28.37 -12.89
CA TRP A 576 -15.97 27.79 -13.03
C TRP A 576 -16.85 28.00 -11.78
N HIS A 577 -16.22 28.05 -10.58
CA HIS A 577 -16.94 28.32 -9.34
C HIS A 577 -17.63 29.69 -9.36
N GLU A 578 -16.98 30.71 -9.91
CA GLU A 578 -17.54 32.05 -9.97
C GLU A 578 -18.62 32.16 -11.05
N THR A 579 -18.39 31.59 -12.23
CA THR A 579 -19.35 31.60 -13.35
C THR A 579 -20.63 30.83 -13.01
N ALA A 580 -20.48 29.61 -12.47
CA ALA A 580 -21.61 28.78 -12.05
C ALA A 580 -22.39 29.43 -10.90
N TRP A 581 -21.70 30.06 -9.95
CA TRP A 581 -22.35 30.75 -8.83
C TRP A 581 -23.15 31.97 -9.29
N LYS A 582 -22.59 32.77 -10.21
CA LYS A 582 -23.30 33.93 -10.80
C LYS A 582 -24.55 33.50 -11.53
N LYS A 583 -24.49 32.40 -12.29
CA LYS A 583 -25.68 31.84 -12.96
C LYS A 583 -26.76 31.40 -11.97
N GLN A 584 -26.36 30.71 -10.90
CA GLN A 584 -27.32 30.20 -9.92
C GLN A 584 -27.97 31.31 -9.08
N THR A 585 -27.17 32.27 -8.62
CA THR A 585 -27.62 33.25 -7.62
C THR A 585 -27.96 34.62 -8.22
N LYS A 586 -27.70 34.81 -9.52
CA LYS A 586 -27.72 36.11 -10.22
C LYS A 586 -26.80 37.16 -9.57
N GLN A 587 -25.90 36.73 -8.69
CA GLN A 587 -25.04 37.59 -7.91
C GLN A 587 -23.60 37.09 -7.93
N SER A 588 -22.66 38.03 -7.81
CA SER A 588 -21.26 37.66 -7.62
C SER A 588 -21.06 36.95 -6.28
N PRO A 589 -20.16 35.96 -6.20
CA PRO A 589 -19.73 35.44 -4.91
C PRO A 589 -19.09 36.53 -4.04
N GLY A 590 -19.14 36.33 -2.71
CA GLY A 590 -18.52 37.22 -1.74
C GLY A 590 -17.00 37.40 -1.94
N THR A 591 -16.47 38.48 -1.35
CA THR A 591 -15.06 38.89 -1.44
C THR A 591 -14.08 37.78 -1.02
N HIS A 592 -14.36 37.08 0.07
CA HIS A 592 -13.53 35.97 0.55
C HIS A 592 -13.42 34.83 -0.45
N PHE A 593 -14.54 34.48 -1.10
CA PHE A 593 -14.55 33.42 -2.12
C PHE A 593 -13.71 33.82 -3.34
N LYS A 594 -13.89 35.05 -3.84
CA LYS A 594 -13.08 35.58 -4.95
C LYS A 594 -11.58 35.60 -4.60
N LYS A 595 -11.22 36.01 -3.38
CA LYS A 595 -9.82 36.00 -2.90
C LYS A 595 -9.24 34.59 -2.89
N TYR A 596 -10.00 33.60 -2.42
CA TYR A 596 -9.59 32.20 -2.45
C TYR A 596 -9.35 31.67 -3.88
N ILE A 597 -10.28 31.95 -4.81
CA ILE A 597 -10.14 31.53 -6.21
C ILE A 597 -8.91 32.17 -6.86
N LYS A 598 -8.68 33.48 -6.63
CA LYS A 598 -7.49 34.20 -7.13
C LYS A 598 -6.20 33.60 -6.58
N GLN A 599 -6.14 33.30 -5.28
CA GLN A 599 -4.98 32.65 -4.67
C GLN A 599 -4.70 31.26 -5.28
N LYS A 600 -5.72 30.45 -5.53
CA LYS A 600 -5.56 29.13 -6.16
C LYS A 600 -5.07 29.23 -7.59
N GLN A 601 -5.56 30.19 -8.37
CA GLN A 601 -5.05 30.45 -9.72
C GLN A 601 -3.59 30.88 -9.72
N GLN A 602 -3.22 31.82 -8.86
CA GLN A 602 -1.83 32.26 -8.70
C GLN A 602 -0.92 31.11 -8.27
N SER A 603 -1.37 30.26 -7.35
CA SER A 603 -0.62 29.06 -6.94
C SER A 603 -0.40 28.08 -8.11
N ARG A 604 -1.40 27.89 -8.98
CA ARG A 604 -1.27 27.06 -10.18
C ARG A 604 -0.25 27.65 -11.16
N ILE A 605 -0.33 28.95 -11.43
CA ILE A 605 0.62 29.64 -12.32
C ILE A 605 2.04 29.55 -11.76
N ARG A 606 2.23 29.78 -10.45
CA ARG A 606 3.54 29.63 -9.78
C ARG A 606 4.09 28.21 -9.87
N GLN A 607 3.24 27.19 -9.73
CA GLN A 607 3.67 25.80 -9.89
C GLN A 607 4.07 25.50 -11.34
N GLN A 608 3.31 26.01 -12.31
CA GLN A 608 3.60 25.87 -13.75
C GLN A 608 4.83 26.65 -14.20
N SER A 609 5.19 27.76 -13.55
CA SER A 609 6.42 28.51 -13.84
C SER A 609 7.64 28.02 -13.06
N SER A 610 7.44 27.25 -11.98
CA SER A 610 8.53 26.70 -11.14
C SER A 610 9.29 25.52 -11.76
N THR A 611 9.05 25.19 -13.02
CA THR A 611 9.61 24.03 -13.76
C THR A 611 11.12 24.03 -13.99
N ARG A 612 11.92 24.83 -13.26
CA ARG A 612 13.39 24.85 -13.42
C ARG A 612 14.24 24.90 -12.16
N LYS A 613 13.70 24.67 -10.96
CA LYS A 613 14.55 24.36 -9.80
C LYS A 613 14.04 23.13 -9.08
N ARG A 614 14.61 21.97 -9.40
CA ARG A 614 14.65 20.83 -8.47
C ARG A 614 15.45 21.27 -7.24
N LEU A 615 14.80 21.99 -6.33
CA LEU A 615 15.34 22.33 -5.00
C LEU A 615 15.37 21.11 -4.08
N PHE A 616 14.75 20.01 -4.48
CA PHE A 616 14.93 18.72 -3.85
C PHE A 616 15.95 17.94 -4.65
N ALA A 617 17.09 17.64 -4.01
CA ALA A 617 17.99 16.60 -4.47
C ALA A 617 17.16 15.36 -4.85
N PRO A 618 17.55 14.59 -5.88
CA PRO A 618 16.91 13.31 -6.15
C PRO A 618 16.90 12.53 -4.84
N ARG A 619 15.71 12.28 -4.29
CA ARG A 619 15.58 11.39 -3.14
C ARG A 619 16.22 10.09 -3.57
N GLU A 620 17.20 9.62 -2.81
CA GLU A 620 17.68 8.24 -2.95
C GLU A 620 16.47 7.33 -3.02
N LYS A 621 16.48 6.40 -3.97
CA LYS A 621 15.41 5.42 -4.11
C LYS A 621 15.37 4.65 -2.80
N THR A 622 14.38 4.95 -1.95
CA THR A 622 14.11 4.16 -0.76
C THR A 622 13.77 2.75 -1.22
N HIS A 623 14.59 1.79 -0.83
CA HIS A 623 14.27 0.38 -0.99
C HIS A 623 12.94 0.08 -0.28
N PRO A 624 12.20 -0.95 -0.72
CA PRO A 624 10.98 -1.39 -0.03
C PRO A 624 11.32 -1.67 1.43
N ASP A 625 10.63 -0.98 2.32
CA ASP A 625 10.63 -1.25 3.76
C ASP A 625 10.03 -2.66 3.97
N LYS A 626 10.52 -3.42 4.97
CA LYS A 626 9.95 -4.68 5.49
C LYS A 626 8.44 -4.70 5.74
N HIS A 627 7.76 -3.56 5.66
CA HIS A 627 6.32 -3.37 5.77
C HIS A 627 5.61 -3.07 4.43
N TYR A 628 6.32 -3.02 3.30
CA TYR A 628 5.75 -2.70 2.00
C TYR A 628 6.59 -3.27 0.84
N GLY A 629 6.03 -4.24 0.10
CA GLY A 629 6.69 -4.94 -1.00
C GLY A 629 6.51 -6.46 -0.88
N PRO A 630 7.05 -7.28 -1.78
CA PRO A 630 6.93 -8.75 -1.75
C PRO A 630 7.52 -9.43 -0.48
N GLU A 631 8.18 -8.66 0.39
CA GLU A 631 8.65 -9.11 1.71
C GLU A 631 7.66 -8.79 2.86
N ALA A 632 6.53 -8.12 2.58
CA ALA A 632 5.47 -7.91 3.56
C ALA A 632 4.76 -9.24 3.85
N CYS A 633 4.73 -9.68 5.10
CA CYS A 633 3.94 -10.84 5.51
C CYS A 633 2.45 -10.54 5.31
N ASP A 634 1.84 -11.21 4.33
CA ASP A 634 0.39 -11.22 4.14
C ASP A 634 -0.32 -11.76 5.40
N PRO A 635 -1.43 -11.13 5.86
CA PRO A 635 -2.36 -11.76 6.78
C PRO A 635 -2.86 -13.06 6.15
N ILE A 636 -2.75 -14.14 6.90
CA ILE A 636 -3.15 -15.47 6.49
C ILE A 636 -4.68 -15.52 6.56
N ASP A 637 -5.39 -15.27 5.45
CA ASP A 637 -6.81 -15.60 5.30
C ASP A 637 -6.93 -17.12 5.08
N ILE A 638 -6.70 -17.90 6.13
CA ILE A 638 -6.90 -19.35 6.12
C ILE A 638 -7.84 -19.70 7.25
N ASP A 639 -8.93 -20.39 6.91
CA ASP A 639 -9.80 -21.02 7.88
C ASP A 639 -9.01 -22.11 8.62
N GLU A 640 -8.60 -21.80 9.85
CA GLU A 640 -7.76 -22.68 10.67
C GLU A 640 -8.45 -24.02 10.96
N ALA A 641 -9.77 -24.04 11.08
CA ALA A 641 -10.52 -25.27 11.34
C ALA A 641 -10.45 -26.21 10.13
N LEU A 642 -10.65 -25.67 8.92
CA LEU A 642 -10.52 -26.45 7.68
C LEU A 642 -9.09 -26.95 7.46
N LEU A 643 -8.08 -26.12 7.74
CA LEU A 643 -6.67 -26.51 7.60
C LEU A 643 -6.31 -27.65 8.57
N ARG A 644 -6.84 -27.64 9.80
CA ARG A 644 -6.58 -28.73 10.76
C ARG A 644 -7.18 -30.06 10.29
N ILE A 645 -8.39 -30.04 9.73
CA ILE A 645 -9.02 -31.24 9.15
C ILE A 645 -8.16 -31.81 8.02
N GLN A 646 -7.72 -30.96 7.09
CA GLN A 646 -6.84 -31.38 5.98
C GLN A 646 -5.49 -31.92 6.46
N CYS A 647 -4.93 -31.34 7.53
CA CYS A 647 -3.72 -31.86 8.19
C CYS A 647 -3.95 -33.28 8.72
N GLU A 648 -5.08 -33.51 9.42
CA GLU A 648 -5.39 -34.83 9.98
C GLU A 648 -5.61 -35.89 8.89
N GLU A 649 -6.33 -35.56 7.83
CA GLU A 649 -6.52 -36.43 6.65
C GLU A 649 -5.17 -36.80 6.02
N ARG A 650 -4.32 -35.80 5.74
CA ARG A 650 -3.02 -36.02 5.13
C ARG A 650 -2.07 -36.81 6.04
N LEU A 651 -2.18 -36.65 7.36
CA LEU A 651 -1.39 -37.44 8.31
C LEU A 651 -1.80 -38.93 8.30
N ALA A 652 -3.10 -39.21 8.16
CA ALA A 652 -3.60 -40.57 8.06
C ALA A 652 -3.10 -41.29 6.79
N GLU A 653 -2.95 -40.57 5.67
CA GLU A 653 -2.41 -41.14 4.42
C GLU A 653 -0.96 -41.61 4.52
N PHE A 654 -0.16 -41.00 5.40
CA PHE A 654 1.23 -41.40 5.64
C PHE A 654 1.35 -42.72 6.41
N GLN A 655 0.31 -43.12 7.13
CA GLN A 655 0.25 -44.37 7.87
C GLN A 655 0.07 -45.53 6.89
N LYS A 656 0.92 -46.57 7.00
CA LYS A 656 0.94 -47.73 6.11
C LYS A 656 0.94 -49.02 6.92
N SER A 657 0.51 -50.11 6.29
CA SER A 657 0.56 -51.44 6.91
C SER A 657 2.02 -51.90 7.07
N PRO A 658 2.33 -52.77 8.04
CA PRO A 658 3.68 -53.34 8.18
C PRO A 658 4.19 -54.01 6.89
N GLU A 659 3.31 -54.65 6.13
CA GLU A 659 3.62 -55.29 4.86
C GLU A 659 4.03 -54.26 3.79
N ASP A 660 3.28 -53.15 3.69
CA ASP A 660 3.61 -52.05 2.77
C ASP A 660 4.93 -51.37 3.15
N ILE A 661 5.20 -51.20 4.45
CA ILE A 661 6.44 -50.60 4.94
C ILE A 661 7.64 -51.46 4.54
N ALA A 662 7.54 -52.78 4.70
CA ALA A 662 8.58 -53.71 4.29
C ALA A 662 8.81 -53.68 2.76
N LEU A 663 7.72 -53.62 1.98
CA LEU A 663 7.82 -53.50 0.52
C LEU A 663 8.50 -52.20 0.09
N ILE A 664 8.17 -51.07 0.74
CA ILE A 664 8.77 -49.77 0.45
C ILE A 664 10.28 -49.81 0.75
N GLU A 665 10.69 -50.41 1.86
CA GLU A 665 12.12 -50.54 2.19
C GLU A 665 12.87 -51.29 1.09
N MET A 666 12.36 -52.47 0.67
CA MET A 666 12.98 -53.28 -0.38
C MET A 666 13.01 -52.55 -1.73
N SER A 667 11.92 -51.86 -2.10
CA SER A 667 11.83 -51.16 -3.38
C SER A 667 12.64 -49.86 -3.43
N THR A 668 13.12 -49.36 -2.28
CA THR A 668 13.88 -48.10 -2.16
C THR A 668 15.37 -48.31 -1.86
N VAL A 669 15.86 -49.56 -1.92
CA VAL A 669 17.29 -49.88 -1.91
C VAL A 669 18.00 -49.15 -3.06
N GLY A 670 19.23 -48.68 -2.81
CA GLY A 670 19.97 -47.78 -3.71
C GLY A 670 19.83 -46.28 -3.39
N GLN A 671 18.94 -45.94 -2.44
CA GLN A 671 18.79 -44.60 -1.87
C GLN A 671 18.72 -43.49 -2.94
N HIS A 672 19.75 -42.64 -3.05
CA HIS A 672 19.77 -41.49 -3.94
C HIS A 672 19.80 -41.85 -5.44
N GLU A 673 20.16 -43.08 -5.79
CA GLU A 673 20.14 -43.60 -7.16
C GLU A 673 18.77 -44.18 -7.54
N ASN A 674 17.83 -44.26 -6.59
CA ASN A 674 16.50 -44.82 -6.78
C ASN A 674 15.43 -43.71 -6.72
N ASP A 675 14.69 -43.50 -7.81
CA ASP A 675 13.65 -42.47 -7.86
C ASP A 675 12.49 -42.73 -6.88
N LEU A 676 12.16 -44.01 -6.61
CA LEU A 676 11.14 -44.38 -5.62
C LEU A 676 11.55 -43.95 -4.22
N TYR A 677 12.84 -44.03 -3.88
CA TYR A 677 13.35 -43.52 -2.61
C TYR A 677 13.07 -42.02 -2.47
N THR A 678 13.34 -41.23 -3.51
CA THR A 678 13.08 -39.78 -3.49
C THR A 678 11.58 -39.49 -3.35
N ALA A 679 10.73 -40.25 -4.03
CA ALA A 679 9.27 -40.11 -3.95
C ALA A 679 8.72 -40.43 -2.54
N HIS A 680 9.15 -41.54 -1.94
CA HIS A 680 8.74 -41.93 -0.58
C HIS A 680 9.41 -41.04 0.50
N ARG A 681 10.59 -40.50 0.25
CA ARG A 681 11.25 -39.57 1.18
C ARG A 681 10.62 -38.17 1.16
N CYS A 682 10.02 -37.77 0.04
CA CYS A 682 9.34 -36.49 -0.11
C CYS A 682 8.24 -36.33 0.95
N ASP A 683 8.13 -35.13 1.54
CA ASP A 683 7.17 -34.77 2.58
C ASP A 683 7.29 -35.53 3.95
N ARG A 684 8.23 -36.47 4.13
CA ARG A 684 8.53 -37.13 5.43
C ARG A 684 9.68 -36.45 6.17
N LEU A 685 9.67 -36.51 7.50
CA LEU A 685 10.80 -36.05 8.32
C LEU A 685 11.77 -37.19 8.56
N THR A 686 13.02 -37.01 8.13
CA THR A 686 14.03 -38.09 8.17
C THR A 686 15.01 -37.98 9.33
N ALA A 687 15.53 -39.12 9.79
CA ALA A 687 16.44 -39.22 10.95
C ALA A 687 17.63 -38.24 10.89
N SER A 688 18.21 -38.03 9.69
CA SER A 688 19.30 -37.06 9.46
C SER A 688 18.98 -35.61 9.86
N GLN A 689 17.69 -35.27 9.99
CA GLN A 689 17.21 -33.93 10.34
C GLN A 689 16.68 -33.85 11.79
N PHE A 690 16.62 -34.97 12.53
CA PHE A 690 16.03 -35.00 13.87
C PHE A 690 16.78 -34.11 14.86
N GLY A 691 18.12 -34.14 14.85
CA GLY A 691 18.94 -33.30 15.74
C GLY A 691 18.66 -31.81 15.56
N MET A 692 18.58 -31.37 14.30
CA MET A 692 18.25 -29.98 13.96
C MET A 692 16.88 -29.56 14.49
N VAL A 693 15.87 -30.44 14.40
CA VAL A 693 14.52 -30.16 14.90
C VAL A 693 14.48 -30.13 16.43
N CYS A 694 15.08 -31.12 17.09
CA CYS A 694 15.04 -31.24 18.56
C CYS A 694 15.83 -30.15 19.29
N LYS A 695 16.87 -29.60 18.64
CA LYS A 695 17.69 -28.50 19.17
C LYS A 695 17.15 -27.11 18.82
N ARG A 696 16.11 -27.02 17.97
CA ARG A 696 15.49 -25.75 17.62
C ARG A 696 15.00 -25.05 18.88
N ARG A 697 15.50 -23.83 19.13
CA ARG A 697 14.99 -22.95 20.18
C ARG A 697 13.59 -22.49 19.82
N THR A 698 12.72 -22.34 20.82
CA THR A 698 11.35 -21.83 20.63
C THR A 698 11.32 -20.44 19.98
N THR A 699 12.35 -19.62 20.20
CA THR A 699 12.50 -18.29 19.60
C THR A 699 12.97 -18.31 18.14
N THR A 700 13.53 -19.41 17.65
CA THR A 700 14.01 -19.55 16.27
C THR A 700 12.84 -19.83 15.32
N PRO A 701 12.62 -19.01 14.28
CA PRO A 701 11.56 -19.22 13.30
C PRO A 701 11.67 -20.58 12.60
N CYS A 702 10.55 -21.29 12.40
CA CYS A 702 10.53 -22.60 11.74
C CYS A 702 10.81 -22.53 10.23
N HIS A 703 10.67 -21.36 9.61
CA HIS A 703 10.68 -21.20 8.15
C HIS A 703 11.91 -21.76 7.45
N ASN A 704 13.12 -21.45 7.93
CA ASN A 704 14.34 -21.94 7.28
C ASN A 704 14.45 -23.46 7.39
N HIS A 705 14.12 -24.03 8.56
CA HIS A 705 14.11 -25.48 8.75
C HIS A 705 13.09 -26.19 7.85
N VAL A 706 11.85 -25.70 7.79
CA VAL A 706 10.82 -26.26 6.91
C VAL A 706 11.25 -26.18 5.45
N LYS A 707 11.87 -25.06 5.05
CA LYS A 707 12.42 -24.88 3.70
C LYS A 707 13.53 -25.87 3.38
N ASP A 708 14.44 -26.10 4.32
CA ASP A 708 15.56 -27.04 4.18
C ASP A 708 15.11 -28.52 4.23
N ILE A 709 13.96 -28.80 4.84
CA ILE A 709 13.40 -30.16 4.91
C ILE A 709 12.64 -30.48 3.62
N LEU A 710 11.75 -29.59 3.16
CA LEU A 710 10.83 -29.87 2.05
C LEU A 710 11.33 -29.43 0.66
N TYR A 711 12.18 -28.40 0.60
CA TYR A 711 12.50 -27.71 -0.65
C TYR A 711 14.00 -27.52 -0.89
N LYS A 712 14.86 -28.21 -0.14
CA LYS A 712 16.31 -28.12 -0.30
C LYS A 712 16.68 -28.57 -1.71
N LYS A 713 17.33 -27.67 -2.45
CA LYS A 713 17.86 -27.95 -3.78
C LYS A 713 19.10 -28.85 -3.64
N ASN A 714 19.30 -29.74 -4.61
CA ASN A 714 20.51 -30.56 -4.71
C ASN A 714 21.73 -29.65 -4.91
N ILE A 715 22.41 -29.31 -3.81
CA ILE A 715 23.70 -28.64 -3.82
C ILE A 715 24.73 -29.72 -3.55
N CYS A 716 25.59 -29.99 -4.53
CA CYS A 716 26.70 -30.92 -4.37
C CYS A 716 27.93 -30.13 -3.90
N THR A 717 28.43 -30.41 -2.70
CA THR A 717 29.66 -29.80 -2.18
C THR A 717 30.83 -30.78 -2.30
N ASN A 718 32.07 -30.29 -2.34
CA ASN A 718 33.25 -31.16 -2.40
C ASN A 718 33.32 -32.16 -1.23
N ASP A 719 32.85 -31.76 -0.05
CA ASP A 719 32.78 -32.66 1.12
C ASP A 719 31.70 -33.75 0.94
N MET A 720 30.59 -33.45 0.25
CA MET A 720 29.56 -34.44 -0.11
C MET A 720 30.04 -35.41 -1.19
N LEU A 721 30.75 -34.92 -2.21
CA LEU A 721 31.38 -35.77 -3.23
C LEU A 721 32.38 -36.74 -2.60
N TYR A 722 33.21 -36.23 -1.67
CA TYR A 722 34.14 -37.07 -0.92
C TYR A 722 33.41 -38.16 -0.14
N GLY A 723 32.33 -37.81 0.55
CA GLY A 723 31.47 -38.77 1.26
C GLY A 723 30.94 -39.86 0.33
N GLN A 724 30.30 -39.48 -0.78
CA GLN A 724 29.73 -40.42 -1.75
C GLN A 724 30.77 -41.37 -2.35
N GLN A 725 31.96 -40.87 -2.69
CA GLN A 725 33.04 -41.68 -3.27
C GLN A 725 33.63 -42.70 -2.29
N HIS A 726 33.71 -42.36 -1.00
CA HIS A 726 34.44 -43.17 -0.01
C HIS A 726 33.53 -44.00 0.90
N GLU A 727 32.20 -43.82 0.84
CA GLU A 727 31.23 -44.60 1.63
C GLU A 727 31.35 -46.10 1.36
N ILE A 728 31.41 -46.50 0.08
CA ILE A 728 31.57 -47.91 -0.34
C ILE A 728 32.89 -48.48 0.16
N VAL A 729 33.97 -47.69 0.09
CA VAL A 729 35.31 -48.10 0.56
C VAL A 729 35.29 -48.33 2.07
N ALA A 730 34.75 -47.37 2.84
CA ALA A 730 34.63 -47.49 4.29
C ALA A 730 33.75 -48.69 4.71
N LYS A 731 32.65 -48.93 4.00
CA LYS A 731 31.77 -50.09 4.21
C LYS A 731 32.50 -51.41 3.98
N THR A 732 33.26 -51.50 2.89
CA THR A 732 34.04 -52.71 2.54
C THR A 732 35.13 -52.97 3.57
N MET A 733 35.88 -51.94 3.97
CA MET A 733 36.89 -52.04 5.03
C MET A 733 36.29 -52.50 6.36
N PHE A 734 35.12 -51.97 6.74
CA PHE A 734 34.41 -52.39 7.95
C PHE A 734 33.99 -53.86 7.89
N MET A 735 33.43 -54.31 6.78
CA MET A 735 33.02 -55.71 6.59
C MET A 735 34.20 -56.68 6.69
N GLN A 736 35.34 -56.34 6.09
CA GLN A 736 36.55 -57.17 6.10
C GLN A 736 37.24 -57.18 7.47
N GLN A 737 37.44 -56.00 8.08
CA GLN A 737 38.18 -55.88 9.34
C GLN A 737 37.44 -56.49 10.53
N TYR A 738 36.11 -56.41 10.54
CA TYR A 738 35.28 -56.89 11.65
C TYR A 738 34.53 -58.19 11.33
N ASN A 739 34.76 -58.78 10.14
CA ASN A 739 34.10 -59.99 9.64
C ASN A 739 32.57 -59.94 9.79
N LYS A 740 31.95 -58.87 9.28
CA LYS A 740 30.50 -58.62 9.37
C LYS A 740 29.84 -58.67 7.99
N ILE A 741 28.64 -59.25 7.93
CA ILE A 741 27.81 -59.26 6.72
C ILE A 741 26.82 -58.10 6.82
N VAL A 742 27.00 -57.08 5.98
CA VAL A 742 26.16 -55.87 5.97
C VAL A 742 25.28 -55.87 4.72
N ARG A 743 23.95 -55.94 4.89
CA ARG A 743 23.02 -55.77 3.77
C ARG A 743 22.82 -54.29 3.44
N PRO A 744 22.62 -53.93 2.16
CA PRO A 744 22.08 -52.63 1.78
C PRO A 744 20.70 -52.39 2.42
N ALA A 745 20.40 -51.12 2.69
CA ALA A 745 19.16 -50.70 3.32
C ALA A 745 18.47 -49.62 2.47
N GLY A 746 17.14 -49.71 2.40
CA GLY A 746 16.30 -48.68 1.79
C GLY A 746 15.79 -47.67 2.81
N LEU A 747 14.63 -47.08 2.54
CA LEU A 747 13.95 -46.16 3.44
C LEU A 747 13.05 -46.92 4.44
N PHE A 748 13.38 -46.85 5.72
CA PHE A 748 12.55 -47.35 6.81
C PHE A 748 11.57 -46.28 7.27
N ILE A 749 10.30 -46.65 7.40
CA ILE A 749 9.23 -45.77 7.89
C ILE A 749 8.85 -46.23 9.31
N ASP A 750 8.61 -45.27 10.22
CA ASP A 750 8.15 -45.60 11.58
C ASP A 750 6.74 -46.21 11.53
N GLU A 751 6.58 -47.37 12.16
CA GLU A 751 5.32 -48.13 12.18
C GLU A 751 4.20 -47.41 12.95
N GLU A 752 4.54 -46.62 13.97
CA GLU A 752 3.55 -45.90 14.78
C GLU A 752 3.27 -44.51 14.21
N PHE A 753 4.27 -43.89 13.58
CA PHE A 753 4.20 -42.55 13.02
C PHE A 753 4.74 -42.51 11.59
N GLY A 754 3.93 -42.90 10.60
CA GLY A 754 4.36 -43.01 9.19
C GLY A 754 4.90 -41.73 8.51
N CYS A 755 4.85 -40.59 9.20
CA CYS A 755 5.47 -39.33 8.80
C CYS A 755 6.98 -39.25 9.11
N LEU A 756 7.50 -40.15 9.93
CA LEU A 756 8.92 -40.27 10.31
C LEU A 756 9.58 -41.40 9.52
N ALA A 757 10.82 -41.20 9.11
CA ALA A 757 11.59 -42.20 8.37
C ALA A 757 13.09 -42.12 8.63
N GLY A 758 13.82 -43.15 8.26
CA GLY A 758 15.28 -43.22 8.35
C GLY A 758 15.86 -44.12 7.27
N SER A 759 17.08 -43.82 6.84
CA SER A 759 17.82 -44.62 5.85
C SER A 759 19.19 -44.86 6.45
N PRO A 760 19.47 -46.04 7.02
CA PRO A 760 20.81 -46.39 7.46
C PRO A 760 21.70 -46.75 6.25
N ASP A 761 23.02 -46.67 6.42
CA ASP A 761 23.98 -47.01 5.35
C ASP A 761 24.15 -48.54 5.19
N GLY A 762 23.71 -49.31 6.19
CA GLY A 762 23.55 -50.75 6.11
C GLY A 762 22.89 -51.37 7.34
N ILE A 763 22.56 -52.65 7.24
CA ILE A 763 21.95 -53.43 8.32
C ILE A 763 22.70 -54.76 8.51
N ILE A 764 22.84 -55.18 9.77
CA ILE A 764 23.38 -56.47 10.17
C ILE A 764 22.27 -57.20 10.91
N GLU A 765 21.59 -58.13 10.23
CA GLU A 765 20.34 -58.73 10.73
C GLU A 765 20.56 -59.64 11.93
N ASN A 766 21.61 -60.48 11.88
CA ASN A 766 21.95 -61.43 12.94
C ASN A 766 22.28 -60.74 14.27
N GLU A 767 22.70 -59.48 14.25
CA GLU A 767 23.04 -58.69 15.43
C GLU A 767 22.03 -57.58 15.75
N ARG A 768 20.92 -57.53 14.99
CA ARG A 768 19.88 -56.50 15.12
C ARG A 768 20.48 -55.10 15.17
N ALA A 769 21.40 -54.82 14.23
CA ALA A 769 22.22 -53.61 14.23
C ALA A 769 22.10 -52.79 12.93
N VAL A 770 22.13 -51.47 13.07
CA VAL A 770 22.29 -50.53 11.95
C VAL A 770 23.75 -50.11 11.79
N VAL A 771 24.15 -49.77 10.56
CA VAL A 771 25.47 -49.23 10.24
C VAL A 771 25.29 -47.82 9.71
N GLU A 772 26.01 -46.86 10.30
CA GLU A 772 26.03 -45.45 9.87
C GLU A 772 27.49 -45.03 9.66
N ILE A 773 27.81 -44.66 8.42
CA ILE A 773 29.15 -44.33 7.96
C ILE A 773 29.26 -42.81 7.81
N LYS A 774 30.32 -42.22 8.35
CA LYS A 774 30.62 -40.80 8.19
C LYS A 774 32.07 -40.59 7.81
N CYS A 775 32.27 -40.00 6.63
CA CYS A 775 33.57 -39.60 6.11
C CYS A 775 33.91 -38.17 6.57
N PHE A 776 35.12 -37.94 7.08
CA PHE A 776 35.56 -36.64 7.61
C PHE A 776 36.67 -36.01 6.75
N PRO A 777 36.35 -35.44 5.57
CA PRO A 777 37.36 -34.87 4.65
C PRO A 777 38.14 -33.69 5.24
N SER A 778 37.58 -33.01 6.25
CA SER A 778 38.28 -31.93 6.95
C SER A 778 39.40 -32.42 7.88
N LEU A 779 39.28 -33.64 8.40
CA LEU A 779 40.33 -34.29 9.20
C LEU A 779 41.41 -34.85 8.28
N ALA A 780 41.01 -35.46 7.16
CA ALA A 780 41.92 -35.96 6.13
C ALA A 780 42.83 -34.85 5.59
N ARG A 781 42.27 -33.68 5.26
CA ARG A 781 43.05 -32.52 4.78
C ARG A 781 44.02 -31.94 5.81
N LYS A 782 43.75 -32.14 7.10
CA LYS A 782 44.55 -31.59 8.21
C LYS A 782 45.49 -32.63 8.83
N ASN A 783 45.50 -33.87 8.33
CA ASN A 783 46.17 -35.01 8.96
C ASN A 783 45.91 -35.07 10.48
N GLN A 784 44.64 -34.89 10.88
CA GLN A 784 44.23 -34.87 12.28
C GLN A 784 43.48 -36.16 12.62
N SER A 785 43.87 -36.85 13.70
CA SER A 785 43.15 -38.05 14.17
C SER A 785 41.79 -37.73 14.80
N ILE A 786 40.96 -38.76 14.98
CA ILE A 786 39.62 -38.62 15.56
C ILE A 786 39.70 -38.26 17.05
N GLU A 787 40.67 -38.81 17.78
CA GLU A 787 40.94 -38.55 19.20
C GLU A 787 41.32 -37.08 19.40
N ALA A 788 42.23 -36.57 18.57
CA ALA A 788 42.65 -35.17 18.61
C ALA A 788 41.46 -34.23 18.32
N ALA A 789 40.62 -34.58 17.34
CA ALA A 789 39.43 -33.81 17.01
C ALA A 789 38.37 -33.84 18.14
N ALA A 790 38.21 -34.97 18.84
CA ALA A 790 37.29 -35.13 19.97
C ALA A 790 37.70 -34.31 21.20
N LEU A 791 39.01 -34.02 21.36
CA LEU A 791 39.53 -33.17 22.44
C LEU A 791 39.40 -31.67 22.10
N GLU A 792 39.73 -31.28 20.87
CA GLU A 792 39.84 -29.87 20.46
C GLU A 792 38.48 -29.24 20.10
N LYS A 793 37.59 -30.00 19.43
CA LYS A 793 36.37 -29.45 18.82
C LYS A 793 35.16 -29.61 19.74
N LYS A 794 34.70 -28.50 20.31
CA LYS A 794 33.50 -28.43 21.17
C LYS A 794 32.20 -28.99 20.56
N ASN A 795 32.09 -29.05 19.23
CA ASN A 795 30.91 -29.57 18.52
C ASN A 795 31.28 -30.68 17.53
N PHE A 796 32.04 -31.68 17.99
CA PHE A 796 32.36 -32.88 17.23
C PHE A 796 31.41 -34.05 17.55
N ALA A 797 31.32 -35.01 16.64
CA ALA A 797 30.44 -36.17 16.74
C ALA A 797 30.78 -37.08 17.92
N LEU A 798 32.05 -37.11 18.32
CA LEU A 798 32.60 -37.95 19.37
C LEU A 798 33.21 -37.11 20.49
N LYS A 799 33.25 -37.66 21.71
CA LYS A 799 33.89 -37.08 22.88
C LYS A 799 34.69 -38.16 23.62
N LEU A 800 35.71 -37.76 24.36
CA LEU A 800 36.42 -38.63 25.29
C LEU A 800 35.68 -38.63 26.64
N ASP A 801 35.33 -39.81 27.13
CA ASP A 801 34.72 -40.04 28.44
C ASP A 801 35.55 -41.10 29.15
N ASN A 802 36.23 -40.74 30.24
CA ASN A 802 37.21 -41.59 30.93
C ASN A 802 38.27 -42.21 29.98
N ASN A 803 38.82 -41.42 29.04
CA ASN A 803 39.76 -41.84 27.99
C ASN A 803 39.23 -42.83 26.95
N VAL A 804 37.91 -43.09 26.93
CA VAL A 804 37.25 -43.90 25.89
C VAL A 804 36.48 -42.99 24.94
N LEU A 805 36.60 -43.23 23.64
CA LEU A 805 35.82 -42.53 22.62
C LEU A 805 34.35 -42.97 22.68
N VAL A 806 33.46 -42.02 22.95
CA VAL A 806 32.02 -42.25 22.97
C VAL A 806 31.30 -41.22 22.11
N MET A 807 30.09 -41.55 21.65
CA MET A 807 29.31 -40.63 20.83
C MET A 807 28.82 -39.43 21.67
N ASN A 808 28.93 -38.22 21.12
CA ASN A 808 28.47 -37.02 21.79
C ASN A 808 26.93 -36.94 21.70
N LYS A 809 26.24 -37.20 22.83
CA LYS A 809 24.76 -37.13 22.92
C LYS A 809 24.17 -35.76 22.51
N LYS A 810 24.98 -34.69 22.51
CA LYS A 810 24.56 -33.35 22.06
C LYS A 810 24.72 -33.12 20.55
N HIS A 811 25.41 -33.99 19.83
CA HIS A 811 25.67 -33.84 18.38
C HIS A 811 24.49 -34.33 17.54
N ASP A 812 24.30 -33.80 16.32
CA ASP A 812 23.14 -34.14 15.46
C ASP A 812 23.11 -35.62 15.06
N TYR A 813 24.28 -36.21 14.82
CA TYR A 813 24.39 -37.64 14.48
C TYR A 813 23.87 -38.58 15.57
N TYR A 814 23.93 -38.21 16.86
CA TYR A 814 23.36 -39.05 17.91
C TYR A 814 21.84 -39.14 17.79
N TYR A 815 21.17 -38.03 17.46
CA TYR A 815 19.72 -38.01 17.19
C TYR A 815 19.38 -38.81 15.92
N GLN A 816 20.23 -38.74 14.90
CA GLN A 816 20.06 -39.53 13.68
C GLN A 816 20.16 -41.03 13.96
N VAL A 817 21.20 -41.48 14.67
CA VAL A 817 21.44 -42.89 15.01
C VAL A 817 20.30 -43.44 15.89
N GLN A 818 19.92 -42.72 16.95
CA GLN A 818 18.78 -43.12 17.78
C GLN A 818 17.46 -43.14 17.00
N GLY A 819 17.27 -42.19 16.08
CA GLY A 819 16.13 -42.15 15.17
C GLY A 819 16.09 -43.34 14.20
N GLN A 820 17.23 -43.72 13.62
CA GLN A 820 17.34 -44.90 12.75
C GLN A 820 17.05 -46.18 13.51
N MET A 821 17.58 -46.37 14.72
CA MET A 821 17.27 -47.53 15.57
C MET A 821 15.78 -47.59 15.95
N ARG A 822 15.14 -46.43 16.19
CA ARG A 822 13.69 -46.37 16.43
C ARG A 822 12.89 -46.88 15.24
N VAL A 823 13.11 -46.32 14.04
CA VAL A 823 12.31 -46.68 12.85
C VAL A 823 12.58 -48.09 12.34
N THR A 824 13.79 -48.62 12.55
CA THR A 824 14.18 -49.99 12.14
C THR A 824 13.87 -51.05 13.19
N LYS A 825 13.51 -50.66 14.42
CA LYS A 825 13.37 -51.55 15.60
C LYS A 825 14.65 -52.36 15.91
N MET A 826 15.81 -51.80 15.61
CA MET A 826 17.14 -52.35 15.91
C MET A 826 17.62 -51.92 17.30
N GLU A 827 18.58 -52.67 17.86
CA GLU A 827 19.03 -52.54 19.26
C GLU A 827 20.35 -51.78 19.40
N LYS A 828 21.17 -51.77 18.35
CA LYS A 828 22.47 -51.09 18.35
C LYS A 828 22.84 -50.52 16.98
N CYS A 829 23.80 -49.61 16.99
CA CYS A 829 24.37 -48.99 15.80
C CYS A 829 25.89 -49.10 15.82
N TYR A 830 26.48 -49.53 14.71
CA TYR A 830 27.90 -49.36 14.43
C TYR A 830 28.12 -48.03 13.74
N PHE A 831 28.60 -47.04 14.49
CA PHE A 831 28.96 -45.72 13.96
C PHE A 831 30.40 -45.76 13.46
N VAL A 832 30.58 -45.77 12.13
CA VAL A 832 31.87 -45.94 11.47
C VAL A 832 32.40 -44.58 11.01
N CYS A 833 33.53 -44.17 11.54
CA CYS A 833 34.20 -42.94 11.14
C CYS A 833 35.35 -43.25 10.18
N PHE A 834 35.34 -42.63 9.00
CA PHE A 834 36.37 -42.78 7.98
C PHE A 834 37.10 -41.46 7.74
N ILE A 835 38.43 -41.48 7.73
CA ILE A 835 39.29 -40.32 7.39
C ILE A 835 39.94 -40.54 6.02
N SER A 836 40.74 -41.59 5.86
CA SER A 836 41.43 -41.96 4.63
C SER A 836 41.75 -43.46 4.64
N VAL A 837 42.13 -44.01 3.48
CA VAL A 837 42.52 -45.43 3.34
C VAL A 837 43.80 -45.77 4.11
N THR A 838 44.62 -44.77 4.43
CA THR A 838 45.89 -44.92 5.16
C THR A 838 45.72 -44.96 6.68
N GLU A 839 44.55 -44.62 7.20
CA GLU A 839 44.24 -44.56 8.63
C GLU A 839 43.28 -45.69 9.02
N PRO A 840 43.39 -46.26 10.24
CA PRO A 840 42.47 -47.30 10.70
C PRO A 840 41.05 -46.76 10.89
N LEU A 841 40.04 -47.60 10.66
CA LEU A 841 38.64 -47.26 10.92
C LEU A 841 38.38 -47.13 12.43
N THR A 842 37.81 -46.01 12.85
CA THR A 842 37.27 -45.87 14.20
C THR A 842 35.79 -46.26 14.20
N VAL A 843 35.47 -47.35 14.90
CA VAL A 843 34.10 -47.86 15.03
C VAL A 843 33.65 -47.72 16.47
N ILE A 844 32.46 -47.15 16.66
CA ILE A 844 31.84 -46.99 17.98
C ILE A 844 30.51 -47.70 17.98
N GLU A 845 30.34 -48.63 18.91
CA GLU A 845 29.07 -49.29 19.18
C GLU A 845 28.19 -48.39 20.04
N VAL A 846 27.01 -48.05 19.52
CA VAL A 846 26.03 -47.19 20.18
C VAL A 846 24.76 -47.99 20.43
N GLY A 847 24.44 -48.24 21.69
CA GLY A 847 23.19 -48.88 22.08
C GLY A 847 21.97 -47.97 21.89
N ARG A 848 20.81 -48.59 21.70
CA ARG A 848 19.52 -47.93 21.73
C ARG A 848 19.24 -47.34 23.12
N ASP A 849 18.88 -46.06 23.15
CA ASP A 849 18.57 -45.30 24.36
C ASP A 849 17.07 -44.93 24.33
N ASP A 850 16.23 -45.81 24.87
CA ASP A 850 14.77 -45.65 24.82
C ASP A 850 14.31 -44.41 25.60
N GLU A 851 14.98 -44.05 26.70
CA GLU A 851 14.67 -42.81 27.44
C GLU A 851 14.94 -41.58 26.57
N PHE A 852 16.06 -41.55 25.84
CA PHE A 852 16.37 -40.48 24.91
C PHE A 852 15.36 -40.41 23.76
N ILE A 853 14.98 -41.56 23.19
CA ILE A 853 13.98 -41.63 22.12
C ILE A 853 12.63 -41.10 22.62
N CYS A 854 12.16 -41.54 23.79
CA CYS A 854 10.91 -41.05 24.40
C CYS A 854 10.90 -39.53 24.59
N ASN A 855 12.06 -38.93 24.94
CA ASN A 855 12.20 -37.48 25.06
C ASN A 855 12.28 -36.74 23.71
N MET A 856 12.75 -37.41 22.66
CA MET A 856 12.92 -36.88 21.32
C MET A 856 11.59 -36.82 20.56
N MET A 857 10.80 -37.88 20.63
CA MET A 857 9.59 -38.08 19.80
C MET A 857 8.55 -36.96 19.92
N PRO A 858 8.16 -36.47 21.12
CA PRO A 858 7.18 -35.39 21.24
C PRO A 858 7.61 -34.11 20.51
N LYS A 859 8.91 -33.80 20.50
CA LYS A 859 9.45 -32.61 19.82
C LYS A 859 9.36 -32.75 18.30
N LEU A 860 9.68 -33.92 17.77
CA LEU A 860 9.60 -34.23 16.34
C LEU A 860 8.16 -34.17 15.84
N LEU A 861 7.24 -34.88 16.52
CA LEU A 861 5.82 -34.93 16.15
C LEU A 861 5.16 -33.56 16.24
N THR A 862 5.47 -32.80 17.30
CA THR A 862 4.99 -31.43 17.46
C THR A 862 5.44 -30.54 16.31
N PHE A 863 6.72 -30.61 15.93
CA PHE A 863 7.25 -29.80 14.82
C PHE A 863 6.63 -30.20 13.48
N TYR A 864 6.46 -31.51 13.26
CA TYR A 864 5.86 -32.03 12.05
C TYR A 864 4.42 -31.53 11.89
N LYS A 865 3.57 -31.75 12.91
CA LYS A 865 2.15 -31.35 12.90
C LYS A 865 1.94 -29.85 12.78
N ASN A 866 2.76 -29.03 13.46
CA ASN A 866 2.52 -27.58 13.53
C ASN A 866 3.21 -26.76 12.44
N CYS A 867 4.29 -27.27 11.82
CA CYS A 867 5.12 -26.50 10.89
C CYS A 867 5.25 -27.15 9.50
N ILE A 868 5.53 -28.46 9.45
CA ILE A 868 5.79 -29.17 8.18
C ILE A 868 4.46 -29.48 7.47
N LEU A 869 3.51 -30.08 8.19
CA LEU A 869 2.23 -30.53 7.65
C LEU A 869 1.36 -29.40 7.07
N PRO A 870 1.23 -28.22 7.72
CA PRO A 870 0.53 -27.08 7.12
C PRO A 870 1.21 -26.59 5.84
N GLU A 871 2.55 -26.69 5.76
CA GLU A 871 3.29 -26.30 4.58
C GLU A 871 3.12 -27.30 3.42
N ILE A 872 3.02 -28.59 3.71
CA ILE A 872 2.72 -29.64 2.70
C ILE A 872 1.38 -29.35 2.02
N ILE A 873 0.37 -28.91 2.77
CA ILE A 873 -0.98 -28.62 2.25
C ILE A 873 -1.02 -27.29 1.50
N LEU A 874 -0.48 -26.23 2.10
CA LEU A 874 -0.65 -24.87 1.58
C LEU A 874 0.39 -24.48 0.52
N ARG A 875 1.56 -25.14 0.54
CA ARG A 875 2.75 -24.88 -0.30
C ARG A 875 3.12 -23.38 -0.34
N ARG A 876 3.12 -22.72 0.82
CA ARG A 876 3.33 -21.25 0.93
C ARG A 876 4.75 -20.85 0.59
N VAL A 877 5.73 -21.64 0.99
CA VAL A 877 7.15 -21.39 0.68
C VAL A 877 7.39 -21.46 -0.83
N GLN A 878 6.73 -22.37 -1.54
CA GLN A 878 6.77 -22.45 -3.00
C GLN A 878 6.11 -21.23 -3.68
N LYS A 879 5.12 -20.61 -3.02
CA LYS A 879 4.44 -19.37 -3.43
C LYS A 879 5.16 -18.09 -2.97
N ASN A 880 6.42 -18.18 -2.52
CA ASN A 880 7.23 -17.07 -1.99
C ASN A 880 6.68 -16.41 -0.72
N SER A 881 5.93 -17.14 0.10
CA SER A 881 5.45 -16.69 1.41
C SER A 881 6.11 -17.47 2.56
N LYS A 882 6.08 -16.93 3.78
CA LYS A 882 6.55 -17.68 4.98
C LYS A 882 5.59 -18.84 5.29
N CYS A 883 6.15 -19.95 5.80
CA CYS A 883 5.38 -21.08 6.29
C CYS A 883 4.67 -20.71 7.60
N ILE A 884 3.67 -21.50 7.98
CA ILE A 884 2.86 -21.28 9.18
C ILE A 884 3.41 -22.13 10.34
N ASP A 885 3.35 -21.58 11.55
CA ASP A 885 3.54 -22.32 12.80
C ASP A 885 2.23 -22.27 13.60
N LEU A 886 1.49 -23.38 13.61
CA LEU A 886 0.17 -23.47 14.27
C LEU A 886 0.25 -23.29 15.79
N LYS A 887 1.43 -23.44 16.41
CA LYS A 887 1.61 -23.11 17.84
C LYS A 887 1.57 -21.61 18.11
N VAL A 888 2.06 -20.80 17.18
CA VAL A 888 2.12 -19.34 17.32
C VAL A 888 0.73 -18.70 17.12
N ILE A 889 -0.18 -19.39 16.44
CA ILE A 889 -1.56 -18.92 16.20
C ILE A 889 -2.46 -19.11 17.43
N ASN A 890 -2.22 -20.14 18.24
CA ASN A 890 -2.99 -20.42 19.46
C ASN A 890 -2.51 -19.71 20.72
N ASP A 891 -1.46 -18.90 20.64
CA ASP A 891 -0.97 -18.10 21.76
C ASP A 891 -1.21 -16.61 21.48
N PRO A 892 -2.27 -16.00 22.06
CA PRO A 892 -2.56 -14.57 21.89
C PRO A 892 -1.43 -13.66 22.39
N SER A 893 -0.41 -14.22 23.07
CA SER A 893 0.66 -13.48 23.72
C SER A 893 1.98 -13.41 22.94
N THR A 894 2.12 -14.08 21.78
CA THR A 894 3.42 -14.15 21.08
C THR A 894 3.39 -13.78 19.60
N SER A 895 2.88 -12.60 19.24
CA SER A 895 3.23 -11.95 17.96
C SER A 895 4.58 -11.23 18.09
N TYR A 896 5.60 -11.72 17.38
CA TYR A 896 7.02 -11.33 17.44
C TYR A 896 7.33 -9.82 17.54
N LYS A 897 8.33 -9.51 18.40
CA LYS A 897 9.22 -8.33 18.34
C LYS A 897 10.04 -8.30 17.07
#